data_AF-A0A5R8KGJ3-F1
#
_entry.id   AF-A0A5R8KGJ3-F1
#
_cell.length_a   1.000
_cell.length_b   1.000
_cell.length_c   1.000
_cell.angle_alpha   90.00
_cell.angle_beta   90.00
_cell.angle_gamma   90.00
#
_symmetry.space_group_name_H-M   'P 1'
#
loop_
_entity.id
_entity.type
_entity.pdbx_description
1 polymer ?
#
loop_
_entity_poly.entity_id
_entity_poly.type
_entity_poly.pdbx_seq_one_letter_code
_entity_poly.pdbx_strand_id
1 'polypeptide(L)'
;MSRLPSSSPRILIGICSCAAYKERRDAVRETWMTPEVPGIRPLFFIGGNANLIDEPDVVVVNASDEYAFLPSKVLAFFRHALLHEKFDWLFKCDDDTYVAMHRLAELAECDHDLVGNHHFLTTKHYASGGAGYMLSRRYVEILVNESQIPAKGSEDLLLTKAALAKGARAHPSKRLLWDGSNFPRPGNSVVTAHWLSPEKLRAIHTVMHSEPERCYTVRHCHWRDQLSLFGNGYYARNATGCLGRWEETESKFLQLRWFDWGTETVEVEGRCWQNNKMRLTPAETPRPLPAHVPSVIHALWFGTELPSWVRSNVDSWKVFHPSVQLQLWDDSRLEEALSSLTKEEREKFRELPQGVLQTTILRFSLLRQHGGIYADADMPCLASFLHLIPEKAQFGCGQKPSGGDECAFLFSVPGHPFLDWQIQKSFSFWESIPTSDRLSSSKEKVVWPFNAFDRRVPEFFGQASEMEILVDGEGQPWGQVSSNGLLRLHASRLHGERSAFAHHQYKGTWWPERAARNTRKSQDSKGNVAIPVIGIRGAGFVNKGAESMLKSVITELEQRLPCEFLVNESSPDFGGKVDLILDLSGFAYSSRVSWQHSAIASAREVQQRHQGVPWIFLSQTLGPFQGIEQKCRELFNGHLVCARDDVSYQHLQNLGGDFEHVTSPDVTWNFKGNHERGRQILVELQLNPDQPLIGIGPNMRAYERSSDYLPMLIRLVERLRPEAQLIALPHEFRNGGGKDDRYLCRQLGIPTIEDTHSAEELKGVISHFDLLVGSRFHALLAGLSMGIPVVALGWAHKYEALLGDIGLSEFSLSPQDSWEECVLRAWSQRELLSGVIEREADKKRNETTSFFDFLAGSIRSMSEPRWQSLGQPLKQGLKKNAVLPYFNFRRDVHRLEKGLALSASSDTPRIFGQDYLNNLLDFLGGHSPCDQVTLTWAVTVLDEYFAHFPESESLSDYRNVRPDIPSNKTSSLFANREREQSRIPLSVFCQLTRQRKSVRHFLPEKPDPEIIKQCFAAAMQAPTACNRQSFRFLYYTGKSALSIANIPFGAKGIHFPALMVLVARYDGYFDSRDIKCPIIDASLACMNFMLALECVELSSLPINFPELPSFNKEIRSLCALDDSEVVVMLLGIGRPDPDGFSPSSTRRPVEDILVFVE
;
A
#
# COMPACT_ATOMS: atom_id res chain seq x y z
N MET A 1 -6.48 6.38 -1.26
CA MET A 1 -7.25 6.73 -2.48
C MET A 1 -7.94 8.06 -2.23
N SER A 2 -7.52 9.10 -2.95
CA SER A 2 -8.22 10.37 -3.06
C SER A 2 -9.58 10.14 -3.72
N ARG A 3 -10.59 10.93 -3.32
CA ARG A 3 -11.92 10.92 -3.94
C ARG A 3 -11.79 11.20 -5.44
N LEU A 4 -12.45 10.38 -6.26
CA LEU A 4 -12.66 10.63 -7.69
C LEU A 4 -13.35 12.01 -7.87
N PRO A 5 -12.81 12.95 -8.66
CA PRO A 5 -13.55 14.13 -9.10
C PRO A 5 -14.63 13.68 -10.09
N SER A 6 -15.88 14.06 -9.85
CA SER A 6 -17.05 13.56 -10.58
C SER A 6 -17.42 14.32 -11.86
N SER A 7 -16.59 15.23 -12.38
CA SER A 7 -16.83 15.92 -13.67
C SER A 7 -15.62 16.76 -14.12
N SER A 8 -15.42 16.93 -15.43
CA SER A 8 -14.46 17.90 -15.97
C SER A 8 -14.71 19.32 -15.42
N PRO A 9 -13.66 20.10 -15.11
CA PRO A 9 -13.82 21.44 -14.52
C PRO A 9 -14.51 22.39 -15.50
N ARG A 10 -15.45 23.21 -15.01
CA ARG A 10 -16.08 24.27 -15.80
C ARG A 10 -15.18 25.50 -15.84
N ILE A 11 -14.83 25.96 -17.03
CA ILE A 11 -13.89 27.08 -17.22
C ILE A 11 -14.59 28.23 -17.94
N LEU A 12 -14.57 29.41 -17.34
CA LEU A 12 -14.94 30.65 -18.01
C LEU A 12 -13.67 31.31 -18.56
N ILE A 13 -13.60 31.54 -19.87
CA ILE A 13 -12.54 32.34 -20.49
C ILE A 13 -13.04 33.78 -20.61
N GLY A 14 -12.39 34.71 -19.92
CA GLY A 14 -12.65 36.13 -20.05
C GLY A 14 -11.61 36.82 -20.91
N ILE A 15 -12.04 37.35 -22.05
CA ILE A 15 -11.19 37.97 -23.05
C ILE A 15 -11.33 39.48 -22.91
N CYS A 16 -10.27 40.15 -22.46
CA CYS A 16 -10.26 41.61 -22.36
C CYS A 16 -10.09 42.21 -23.76
N SER A 17 -11.07 43.00 -24.22
CA SER A 17 -11.05 43.70 -25.51
C SER A 17 -11.63 45.10 -25.37
N CYS A 18 -11.49 45.99 -26.36
CA CYS A 18 -12.10 47.33 -26.33
C CYS A 18 -13.06 47.54 -27.51
N ALA A 19 -13.94 48.52 -27.44
CA ALA A 19 -14.91 48.80 -28.51
C ALA A 19 -14.26 48.94 -29.91
N ALA A 20 -13.08 49.55 -29.98
CA ALA A 20 -12.34 49.78 -31.22
C ALA A 20 -11.73 48.52 -31.86
N TYR A 21 -11.56 47.41 -31.10
CA TYR A 21 -10.86 46.21 -31.57
C TYR A 21 -11.80 45.12 -32.10
N LYS A 22 -12.78 45.52 -32.92
CA LYS A 22 -13.70 44.57 -33.56
C LYS A 22 -12.96 43.50 -34.37
N GLU A 23 -11.96 43.89 -35.16
CA GLU A 23 -11.19 42.96 -35.99
C GLU A 23 -10.48 41.87 -35.18
N ARG A 24 -9.97 42.20 -33.98
CA ARG A 24 -9.33 41.23 -33.08
C ARG A 24 -10.35 40.23 -32.53
N ARG A 25 -11.53 40.73 -32.09
CA ARG A 25 -12.63 39.86 -31.64
C ARG A 25 -13.10 38.93 -32.74
N ASP A 26 -13.28 39.44 -33.96
CA ASP A 26 -13.67 38.64 -35.11
C ASP A 26 -12.62 37.56 -35.41
N ALA A 27 -11.33 37.90 -35.37
CA ALA A 27 -10.27 36.90 -35.56
C ALA A 27 -10.25 35.81 -34.47
N VAL A 28 -10.53 36.15 -33.21
CA VAL A 28 -10.69 35.15 -32.13
C VAL A 28 -11.88 34.23 -32.41
N ARG A 29 -13.02 34.78 -32.83
CA ARG A 29 -14.23 34.02 -33.18
C ARG A 29 -14.01 33.04 -34.32
N GLU A 30 -13.34 33.53 -35.37
CA GLU A 30 -12.98 32.77 -36.58
C GLU A 30 -11.91 31.71 -36.32
N THR A 31 -11.25 31.74 -35.16
CA THR A 31 -10.15 30.85 -34.83
C THR A 31 -10.45 30.01 -33.60
N TRP A 32 -9.78 30.25 -32.48
CA TRP A 32 -9.76 29.32 -31.36
C TRP A 32 -11.05 29.29 -30.54
N MET A 33 -12.02 30.17 -30.80
CA MET A 33 -13.37 30.09 -30.23
C MET A 33 -14.26 29.07 -30.97
N THR A 34 -13.79 28.51 -32.09
CA THR A 34 -14.43 27.42 -32.83
C THR A 34 -13.49 26.21 -32.93
N PRO A 35 -13.92 24.96 -32.62
CA PRO A 35 -15.25 24.53 -32.18
C PRO A 35 -15.51 24.72 -30.66
N GLU A 36 -16.78 24.66 -30.27
CA GLU A 36 -17.18 24.66 -28.85
C GLU A 36 -16.56 23.47 -28.09
N VAL A 37 -15.96 23.74 -26.93
CA VAL A 37 -15.40 22.71 -26.03
C VAL A 37 -16.33 22.54 -24.83
N PRO A 38 -16.88 21.34 -24.58
CA PRO A 38 -17.79 21.11 -23.45
C PRO A 38 -17.18 21.56 -22.11
N GLY A 39 -17.93 22.37 -21.37
CA GLY A 39 -17.49 22.90 -20.07
C GLY A 39 -16.60 24.14 -20.14
N ILE A 40 -16.26 24.65 -21.34
CA ILE A 40 -15.49 25.89 -21.51
C ILE A 40 -16.36 26.94 -22.19
N ARG A 41 -16.44 28.14 -21.62
CA ARG A 41 -17.25 29.25 -22.14
C ARG A 41 -16.40 30.50 -22.30
N PRO A 42 -16.10 30.95 -23.54
CA PRO A 42 -15.43 32.22 -23.79
C PRO A 42 -16.41 33.39 -23.90
N LEU A 43 -16.06 34.53 -23.29
CA LEU A 43 -16.79 35.80 -23.37
C LEU A 43 -15.81 36.97 -23.47
N PHE A 44 -16.18 37.98 -24.26
CA PHE A 44 -15.44 39.24 -24.35
C PHE A 44 -15.95 40.23 -23.30
N PHE A 45 -15.03 40.96 -22.68
CA PHE A 45 -15.37 42.01 -21.71
C PHE A 45 -14.84 43.37 -22.17
N ILE A 46 -15.77 44.30 -22.39
CA ILE A 46 -15.52 45.65 -22.89
C ILE A 46 -16.02 46.68 -21.87
N GLY A 47 -15.28 47.76 -21.64
CA GLY A 47 -15.69 48.87 -20.80
C GLY A 47 -16.48 49.93 -21.59
N GLY A 48 -17.46 50.58 -20.97
CA GLY A 48 -18.16 51.72 -21.56
C GLY A 48 -19.69 51.58 -21.58
N ASN A 49 -20.35 52.20 -22.56
CA ASN A 49 -21.80 52.26 -22.64
C ASN A 49 -22.37 51.08 -23.45
N ALA A 50 -23.28 50.31 -22.83
CA ALA A 50 -23.88 49.10 -23.41
C ALA A 50 -24.61 49.32 -24.74
N ASN A 51 -25.02 50.55 -25.05
CA ASN A 51 -25.80 50.90 -26.24
C ASN A 51 -25.01 50.95 -27.56
N LEU A 52 -23.73 50.55 -27.58
CA LEU A 52 -22.83 50.73 -28.74
C LEU A 52 -22.38 49.43 -29.42
N ILE A 53 -22.67 48.25 -28.84
CA ILE A 53 -22.17 46.96 -29.34
C ILE A 53 -23.28 45.91 -29.23
N ASP A 54 -23.71 45.36 -30.37
CA ASP A 54 -24.72 44.30 -30.49
C ASP A 54 -24.04 42.97 -30.90
N GLU A 55 -23.23 42.41 -29.99
CA GLU A 55 -22.49 41.16 -30.18
C GLU A 55 -22.83 40.20 -29.00
N PRO A 56 -23.39 38.99 -29.24
CA PRO A 56 -24.02 38.16 -28.20
C PRO A 56 -23.06 37.55 -27.17
N ASP A 57 -21.77 37.51 -27.50
CA ASP A 57 -20.66 37.02 -26.68
C ASP A 57 -19.84 38.16 -26.05
N VAL A 58 -20.31 39.41 -26.17
CA VAL A 58 -19.71 40.60 -25.57
C VAL A 58 -20.52 41.04 -24.36
N VAL A 59 -19.83 41.16 -23.23
CA VAL A 59 -20.34 41.75 -22.01
C VAL A 59 -19.75 43.14 -21.84
N VAL A 60 -20.62 44.16 -21.82
CA VAL A 60 -20.21 45.53 -21.51
C VAL A 60 -20.27 45.75 -19.99
N VAL A 61 -19.12 46.06 -19.39
CA VAL A 61 -18.98 46.33 -17.95
C VAL A 61 -18.85 47.82 -17.68
N ASN A 62 -19.38 48.27 -16.55
CA ASN A 62 -19.33 49.67 -16.12
C ASN A 62 -17.93 50.05 -15.59
N ALA A 63 -16.96 50.15 -16.49
CA ALA A 63 -15.57 50.56 -16.26
C ALA A 63 -15.01 51.25 -17.52
N SER A 64 -13.95 52.06 -17.36
CA SER A 64 -13.28 52.70 -18.51
C SER A 64 -12.55 51.65 -19.37
N ASP A 65 -12.55 51.88 -20.68
CA ASP A 65 -11.86 51.06 -21.68
C ASP A 65 -10.38 51.48 -21.89
N GLU A 66 -9.95 52.56 -21.23
CA GLU A 66 -8.56 53.01 -21.26
C GLU A 66 -7.62 52.00 -20.58
N TYR A 67 -6.45 51.77 -21.17
CA TYR A 67 -5.45 50.82 -20.68
C TYR A 67 -5.07 51.03 -19.21
N ALA A 68 -5.00 52.29 -18.76
CA ALA A 68 -4.67 52.61 -17.38
C ALA A 68 -5.70 52.07 -16.36
N PHE A 69 -6.94 51.79 -16.76
CA PHE A 69 -8.05 51.35 -15.89
C PHE A 69 -8.35 49.86 -15.99
N LEU A 70 -7.46 49.06 -16.61
CA LEU A 70 -7.59 47.61 -16.69
C LEU A 70 -7.89 46.92 -15.34
N PRO A 71 -7.32 47.31 -14.17
CA PRO A 71 -7.67 46.68 -12.90
C PRO A 71 -9.17 46.83 -12.56
N SER A 72 -9.72 48.03 -12.74
CA SER A 72 -11.14 48.29 -12.50
C SER A 72 -12.04 47.50 -13.45
N LYS A 73 -11.63 47.42 -14.72
CA LYS A 73 -12.35 46.68 -15.75
C LYS A 73 -12.34 45.18 -15.50
N VAL A 74 -11.19 44.59 -15.16
CA VAL A 74 -11.08 43.16 -14.86
C VAL A 74 -11.83 42.80 -13.57
N LEU A 75 -11.81 43.66 -12.55
CA LEU A 75 -12.65 43.46 -11.35
C LEU A 75 -14.16 43.56 -11.67
N ALA A 76 -14.57 44.47 -12.55
CA ALA A 76 -15.96 44.56 -13.01
C ALA A 76 -16.37 43.32 -13.83
N PHE A 77 -15.47 42.80 -14.67
CA PHE A 77 -15.61 41.50 -15.32
C PHE A 77 -15.77 40.39 -14.28
N PHE A 78 -14.87 40.25 -13.30
CA PHE A 78 -14.95 39.20 -12.28
C PHE A 78 -16.28 39.26 -11.51
N ARG A 79 -16.77 40.47 -11.19
CA ARG A 79 -18.11 40.66 -10.60
C ARG A 79 -19.22 40.13 -11.49
N HIS A 80 -19.19 40.49 -12.78
CA HIS A 80 -20.18 40.00 -13.74
C HIS A 80 -20.13 38.47 -13.85
N ALA A 81 -18.93 37.90 -13.99
CA ALA A 81 -18.72 36.46 -14.07
C ALA A 81 -19.31 35.73 -12.85
N LEU A 82 -19.06 36.21 -11.63
CA LEU A 82 -19.59 35.59 -10.41
C LEU A 82 -21.11 35.63 -10.32
N LEU A 83 -21.74 36.69 -10.86
CA LEU A 83 -23.19 36.90 -10.81
C LEU A 83 -23.94 36.11 -11.89
N HIS A 84 -23.36 35.97 -13.08
CA HIS A 84 -24.09 35.49 -14.26
C HIS A 84 -23.58 34.16 -14.81
N GLU A 85 -22.37 33.73 -14.44
CA GLU A 85 -21.71 32.56 -15.03
C GLU A 85 -21.39 31.46 -14.00
N LYS A 86 -21.52 30.20 -14.43
CA LYS A 86 -21.17 29.01 -13.62
C LYS A 86 -19.80 28.50 -14.05
N PHE A 87 -18.79 28.67 -13.21
CA PHE A 87 -17.43 28.21 -13.45
C PHE A 87 -16.76 27.77 -12.16
N ASP A 88 -15.85 26.81 -12.28
CA ASP A 88 -14.95 26.35 -11.22
C ASP A 88 -13.59 27.08 -11.32
N TRP A 89 -13.19 27.41 -12.56
CA TRP A 89 -11.99 28.16 -12.90
C TRP A 89 -12.29 29.31 -13.88
N LEU A 90 -11.59 30.43 -13.73
CA LEU A 90 -11.64 31.56 -14.63
C LEU A 90 -10.27 31.73 -15.28
N PHE A 91 -10.20 31.71 -16.61
CA PHE A 91 -9.00 32.03 -17.36
C PHE A 91 -9.13 33.42 -17.98
N LYS A 92 -8.26 34.35 -17.59
CA LYS A 92 -8.21 35.70 -18.18
C LYS A 92 -7.12 35.73 -19.25
N CYS A 93 -7.44 36.29 -20.42
CA CYS A 93 -6.46 36.61 -21.47
C CYS A 93 -6.86 37.89 -22.22
N ASP A 94 -6.00 38.33 -23.13
CA ASP A 94 -6.22 39.49 -24.00
C ASP A 94 -6.70 39.06 -25.40
N ASP A 95 -7.21 40.00 -26.19
CA ASP A 95 -7.78 39.75 -27.52
C ASP A 95 -6.76 39.50 -28.65
N ASP A 96 -5.47 39.56 -28.33
CA ASP A 96 -4.32 39.19 -29.18
C ASP A 96 -3.58 37.95 -28.66
N THR A 97 -4.28 37.10 -27.91
CA THR A 97 -3.80 35.80 -27.43
C THR A 97 -4.51 34.66 -28.17
N TYR A 98 -3.74 33.68 -28.65
CA TYR A 98 -4.28 32.40 -29.14
C TYR A 98 -4.41 31.43 -27.98
N VAL A 99 -5.58 30.78 -27.82
CA VAL A 99 -5.82 29.84 -26.72
C VAL A 99 -6.25 28.48 -27.25
N ALA A 100 -5.43 27.44 -27.06
CA ALA A 100 -5.81 26.06 -27.36
C ALA A 100 -6.80 25.54 -26.30
N MET A 101 -8.10 25.87 -26.44
CA MET A 101 -9.14 25.64 -25.43
C MET A 101 -9.17 24.19 -24.91
N HIS A 102 -9.01 23.19 -25.77
CA HIS A 102 -9.00 21.77 -25.39
C HIS A 102 -7.89 21.39 -24.39
N ARG A 103 -6.81 22.17 -24.30
CA ARG A 103 -5.68 21.95 -23.38
C ARG A 103 -5.83 22.71 -22.06
N LEU A 104 -6.78 23.65 -21.97
CA LEU A 104 -6.91 24.56 -20.82
C LEU A 104 -7.32 23.83 -19.54
N ALA A 105 -8.15 22.79 -19.66
CA ALA A 105 -8.57 21.96 -18.52
C ALA A 105 -7.42 21.18 -17.86
N GLU A 106 -6.32 20.95 -18.58
CA GLU A 106 -5.14 20.27 -18.05
C GLU A 106 -4.33 21.13 -17.09
N LEU A 107 -4.56 22.45 -17.09
CA LEU A 107 -3.92 23.38 -16.16
C LEU A 107 -4.65 23.45 -14.81
N ALA A 108 -5.87 22.89 -14.72
CA ALA A 108 -6.69 22.90 -13.51
C ALA A 108 -6.36 21.70 -12.61
N GLU A 109 -5.32 21.84 -11.79
CA GLU A 109 -4.97 20.86 -10.75
C GLU A 109 -5.65 21.21 -9.40
N CYS A 110 -6.01 20.19 -8.61
CA CYS A 110 -6.73 20.35 -7.34
C CYS A 110 -5.94 21.06 -6.23
N ASP A 111 -4.62 21.22 -6.39
CA ASP A 111 -3.74 21.77 -5.35
C ASP A 111 -3.21 23.19 -5.66
N HIS A 112 -3.71 23.84 -6.70
CA HIS A 112 -3.33 25.21 -7.06
C HIS A 112 -4.56 26.13 -7.12
N ASP A 113 -4.33 27.42 -7.00
CA ASP A 113 -5.38 28.47 -7.00
C ASP A 113 -5.14 29.54 -8.07
N LEU A 114 -3.89 29.71 -8.48
CA LEU A 114 -3.45 30.62 -9.53
C LEU A 114 -2.50 29.86 -10.47
N VAL A 115 -2.74 29.89 -11.78
CA VAL A 115 -1.83 29.33 -12.78
C VAL A 115 -1.42 30.43 -13.75
N GLY A 116 -0.14 30.56 -14.05
CA GLY A 116 0.36 31.60 -14.95
C GLY A 116 1.65 31.22 -15.64
N ASN A 117 2.15 32.11 -16.51
CA ASN A 117 3.42 31.91 -17.21
C ASN A 117 4.58 31.64 -16.24
N HIS A 118 5.41 30.64 -16.55
CA HIS A 118 6.52 30.20 -15.73
C HIS A 118 7.54 31.30 -15.41
N HIS A 119 8.03 32.02 -16.43
CA HIS A 119 9.07 33.03 -16.24
C HIS A 119 8.59 34.17 -15.33
N PHE A 120 7.39 34.71 -15.58
CA PHE A 120 6.86 35.82 -14.79
C PHE A 120 6.51 35.40 -13.36
N LEU A 121 5.89 34.24 -13.14
CA LEU A 121 5.56 33.81 -11.78
C LEU A 121 6.80 33.46 -10.95
N THR A 122 7.81 32.83 -11.56
CA THR A 122 9.03 32.43 -10.85
C THR A 122 9.99 33.59 -10.60
N THR A 123 10.18 34.47 -11.59
CA THR A 123 11.22 35.51 -11.52
C THR A 123 10.70 36.91 -11.20
N LYS A 124 9.44 37.21 -11.53
CA LYS A 124 8.82 38.53 -11.35
C LYS A 124 7.66 38.52 -10.35
N HIS A 125 7.25 37.34 -9.87
CA HIS A 125 6.18 37.12 -8.91
C HIS A 125 4.81 37.67 -9.35
N TYR A 126 4.49 37.58 -10.63
CA TYR A 126 3.13 37.82 -11.12
C TYR A 126 2.78 36.94 -12.32
N ALA A 127 1.49 36.72 -12.58
CA ALA A 127 1.03 36.00 -13.76
C ALA A 127 0.74 37.01 -14.87
N SER A 128 1.33 36.84 -16.06
CA SER A 128 1.15 37.76 -17.19
C SER A 128 -0.30 37.75 -17.69
N GLY A 129 -0.92 38.94 -17.79
CA GLY A 129 -2.28 39.10 -18.31
C GLY A 129 -2.42 38.72 -19.79
N GLY A 130 -1.34 38.83 -20.56
CA GLY A 130 -1.29 38.54 -21.99
C GLY A 130 -1.09 37.05 -22.30
N ALA A 131 -0.10 36.41 -21.68
CA ALA A 131 0.04 34.94 -21.73
C ALA A 131 -1.23 34.23 -21.22
N GLY A 132 -1.97 34.94 -20.38
CA GLY A 132 -3.17 34.51 -19.70
C GLY A 132 -2.85 33.82 -18.38
N TYR A 133 -3.81 33.87 -17.47
CA TYR A 133 -3.70 33.25 -16.16
C TYR A 133 -5.04 32.66 -15.70
N MET A 134 -4.99 31.56 -14.95
CA MET A 134 -6.16 30.92 -14.35
C MET A 134 -6.27 31.27 -12.88
N LEU A 135 -7.49 31.52 -12.42
CA LEU A 135 -7.85 31.68 -11.02
C LEU A 135 -8.95 30.69 -10.66
N SER A 136 -8.84 30.05 -9.50
CA SER A 136 -9.95 29.28 -8.94
C SER A 136 -11.10 30.24 -8.60
N ARG A 137 -12.35 29.76 -8.70
CA ARG A 137 -13.54 30.59 -8.37
C ARG A 137 -13.40 31.28 -7.00
N ARG A 138 -12.86 30.56 -6.01
CA ARG A 138 -12.58 31.08 -4.66
C ARG A 138 -11.74 32.36 -4.70
N TYR A 139 -10.68 32.40 -5.51
CA TYR A 139 -9.81 33.57 -5.58
C TYR A 139 -10.40 34.71 -6.41
N VAL A 140 -11.25 34.40 -7.40
CA VAL A 140 -12.06 35.43 -8.07
C VAL A 140 -12.99 36.11 -7.06
N GLU A 141 -13.65 35.34 -6.18
CA GLU A 141 -14.52 35.86 -5.10
C GLU A 141 -13.74 36.71 -4.09
N ILE A 142 -12.53 36.28 -3.70
CA ILE A 142 -11.66 37.05 -2.79
C ILE A 142 -11.25 38.38 -3.43
N LEU A 143 -10.77 38.37 -4.68
CA LEU A 143 -10.26 39.55 -5.36
C LEU A 143 -11.35 40.61 -5.60
N VAL A 144 -12.57 40.21 -5.94
CA VAL A 144 -13.70 41.12 -6.14
C VAL A 144 -14.08 41.90 -4.87
N ASN A 145 -13.86 41.27 -3.71
CA ASN A 145 -14.13 41.83 -2.39
C ASN A 145 -12.93 42.58 -1.78
N GLU A 146 -11.79 42.64 -2.46
CA GLU A 146 -10.61 43.36 -1.98
C GLU A 146 -10.71 44.86 -2.31
N SER A 147 -10.89 45.66 -1.27
CA SER A 147 -10.98 47.12 -1.34
C SER A 147 -9.66 47.83 -1.65
N GLN A 148 -8.52 47.16 -1.45
CA GLN A 148 -7.18 47.75 -1.58
C GLN A 148 -6.59 47.69 -2.99
N ILE A 149 -7.26 47.07 -3.97
CA ILE A 149 -6.77 47.02 -5.35
C ILE A 149 -6.97 48.39 -6.00
N PRO A 150 -5.90 49.07 -6.47
CA PRO A 150 -6.01 50.37 -7.10
C PRO A 150 -6.85 50.31 -8.38
N ALA A 151 -7.65 51.37 -8.62
CA ALA A 151 -8.47 51.47 -9.83
C ALA A 151 -7.66 51.58 -11.13
N LYS A 152 -6.38 51.99 -11.04
CA LYS A 152 -5.47 52.16 -12.19
C LYS A 152 -4.14 51.42 -11.98
N GLY A 153 -3.51 50.98 -13.07
CA GLY A 153 -2.19 50.35 -13.08
C GLY A 153 -2.14 49.05 -13.86
N SER A 154 -1.05 48.29 -13.69
CA SER A 154 -0.89 46.95 -14.29
C SER A 154 -1.78 45.94 -13.57
N GLU A 155 -2.90 45.60 -14.21
CA GLU A 155 -3.93 44.68 -13.72
C GLU A 155 -3.35 43.34 -13.26
N ASP A 156 -2.55 42.73 -14.11
CA ASP A 156 -1.99 41.40 -13.91
C ASP A 156 -1.03 41.35 -12.70
N LEU A 157 -0.20 42.38 -12.53
CA LEU A 157 0.63 42.57 -11.34
C LEU A 157 -0.21 42.79 -10.08
N LEU A 158 -1.19 43.69 -10.13
CA LEU A 158 -1.99 44.09 -8.96
C LEU A 158 -2.89 42.95 -8.48
N LEU A 159 -3.60 42.28 -9.39
CA LEU A 159 -4.47 41.16 -9.09
C LEU A 159 -3.66 39.94 -8.65
N THR A 160 -2.53 39.63 -9.29
CA THR A 160 -1.68 38.52 -8.84
C THR A 160 -1.12 38.79 -7.45
N LYS A 161 -0.59 39.99 -7.18
CA LYS A 161 -0.09 40.35 -5.85
C LYS A 161 -1.19 40.26 -4.79
N ALA A 162 -2.39 40.74 -5.09
CA ALA A 162 -3.52 40.62 -4.20
C ALA A 162 -3.89 39.15 -3.94
N ALA A 163 -3.90 38.31 -4.98
CA ALA A 163 -4.19 36.88 -4.84
C ALA A 163 -3.13 36.16 -3.98
N LEU A 164 -1.84 36.39 -4.27
CA LEU A 164 -0.71 35.83 -3.52
C LEU A 164 -0.73 36.30 -2.06
N ALA A 165 -0.99 37.59 -1.81
CA ALA A 165 -1.10 38.15 -0.45
C ALA A 165 -2.27 37.55 0.34
N LYS A 166 -3.27 36.98 -0.33
CA LYS A 166 -4.39 36.27 0.28
C LYS A 166 -4.18 34.75 0.36
N GLY A 167 -2.97 34.29 0.02
CA GLY A 167 -2.54 32.89 0.15
C GLY A 167 -2.76 32.02 -1.09
N ALA A 168 -2.91 32.61 -2.28
CA ALA A 168 -3.11 31.82 -3.50
C ALA A 168 -1.90 30.92 -3.76
N ARG A 169 -2.13 29.61 -3.88
CA ARG A 169 -1.09 28.66 -4.32
C ARG A 169 -0.86 28.83 -5.81
N ALA A 170 0.30 29.35 -6.18
CA ALA A 170 0.63 29.64 -7.57
C ALA A 170 1.37 28.49 -8.25
N HIS A 171 0.96 28.16 -9.49
CA HIS A 171 1.61 27.19 -10.35
C HIS A 171 2.26 27.88 -11.56
N PRO A 172 3.60 27.83 -11.70
CA PRO A 172 4.31 28.40 -12.83
C PRO A 172 4.36 27.45 -14.03
N SER A 173 3.49 27.66 -15.03
CA SER A 173 3.37 26.80 -16.21
C SER A 173 4.21 27.29 -17.40
N LYS A 174 5.04 26.39 -17.95
CA LYS A 174 5.81 26.64 -19.20
C LYS A 174 4.94 26.62 -20.46
N ARG A 175 3.67 26.22 -20.31
CA ARG A 175 2.73 26.03 -21.43
C ARG A 175 1.95 27.32 -21.77
N LEU A 176 1.99 28.32 -20.89
CA LEU A 176 1.39 29.64 -21.12
C LEU A 176 2.48 30.59 -21.60
N LEU A 177 2.53 30.91 -22.89
CA LEU A 177 3.62 31.74 -23.45
C LEU A 177 3.22 33.21 -23.54
N TRP A 178 4.17 34.08 -23.23
CA TRP A 178 3.97 35.53 -23.20
C TRP A 178 4.33 36.23 -24.52
N ASP A 179 4.86 35.49 -25.49
CA ASP A 179 5.21 35.97 -26.81
C ASP A 179 4.66 35.02 -27.90
N GLY A 180 4.83 35.42 -29.16
CA GLY A 180 4.39 34.66 -30.34
C GLY A 180 5.51 33.92 -31.06
N SER A 181 6.70 33.80 -30.47
CA SER A 181 7.85 33.12 -31.08
C SER A 181 7.66 31.60 -31.15
N ASN A 182 6.85 31.06 -30.24
CA ASN A 182 6.36 29.69 -30.22
C ASN A 182 4.86 29.71 -29.92
N PHE A 183 4.11 28.71 -30.36
CA PHE A 183 2.64 28.72 -30.28
C PHE A 183 2.04 27.32 -30.28
N PRO A 184 0.75 27.18 -29.91
CA PRO A 184 0.06 25.91 -29.99
C PRO A 184 0.09 25.32 -31.41
N ARG A 185 0.64 24.12 -31.56
CA ARG A 185 0.65 23.31 -32.78
C ARG A 185 0.34 21.84 -32.44
N PRO A 186 -0.05 20.99 -33.41
CA PRO A 186 -0.38 19.58 -33.13
C PRO A 186 0.77 18.82 -32.46
N GLY A 187 2.01 19.17 -32.79
CA GLY A 187 3.22 18.61 -32.19
C GLY A 187 3.84 19.45 -31.08
N ASN A 188 3.09 19.99 -30.12
CA ASN A 188 3.60 20.45 -28.82
C ASN A 188 2.47 20.48 -27.77
N SER A 189 2.79 20.78 -26.51
CA SER A 189 1.81 20.89 -25.41
C SER A 189 1.45 22.33 -25.02
N VAL A 190 1.93 23.32 -25.78
CA VAL A 190 1.69 24.76 -25.54
C VAL A 190 0.20 25.06 -25.54
N VAL A 191 -0.25 25.87 -24.58
CA VAL A 191 -1.66 26.23 -24.38
C VAL A 191 -1.96 27.61 -24.96
N THR A 192 -1.08 28.59 -24.73
CA THR A 192 -1.26 29.95 -25.24
C THR A 192 -0.02 30.51 -25.93
N ALA A 193 -0.26 31.46 -26.83
CA ALA A 193 0.73 32.37 -27.39
C ALA A 193 0.14 33.78 -27.47
N HIS A 194 0.96 34.80 -27.26
CA HIS A 194 0.51 36.19 -27.08
C HIS A 194 1.24 37.15 -28.04
N TRP A 195 0.80 38.42 -28.10
CA TRP A 195 1.26 39.45 -29.06
C TRP A 195 1.04 39.05 -30.52
N LEU A 196 -0.15 38.54 -30.83
CA LEU A 196 -0.50 38.05 -32.16
C LEU A 196 -1.39 39.05 -32.91
N SER A 197 -1.06 39.31 -34.17
CA SER A 197 -1.98 40.02 -35.06
C SER A 197 -3.19 39.13 -35.41
N PRO A 198 -4.33 39.72 -35.81
CA PRO A 198 -5.47 38.97 -36.36
C PRO A 198 -5.07 37.96 -37.45
N GLU A 199 -4.10 38.33 -38.30
CA GLU A 199 -3.58 37.45 -39.35
C GLU A 199 -2.75 36.28 -38.79
N LYS A 200 -1.92 36.51 -37.75
CA LYS A 200 -1.17 35.44 -37.08
C LYS A 200 -2.10 34.46 -36.35
N LEU A 201 -3.19 34.95 -35.71
CA LEU A 201 -4.19 34.07 -35.09
C LEU A 201 -4.77 33.06 -36.11
N ARG A 202 -5.15 33.55 -37.29
CA ARG A 202 -5.68 32.71 -38.39
C ARG A 202 -4.64 31.75 -38.94
N ALA A 203 -3.38 32.18 -39.05
CA ALA A 203 -2.28 31.32 -39.47
C ALA A 203 -2.04 30.18 -38.47
N ILE A 204 -1.96 30.47 -37.17
CA ILE A 204 -1.81 29.45 -36.11
C ILE A 204 -2.99 28.48 -36.14
N HIS A 205 -4.22 28.99 -36.28
CA HIS A 205 -5.41 28.15 -36.39
C HIS A 205 -5.35 27.21 -37.60
N THR A 206 -4.87 27.71 -38.75
CA THR A 206 -4.67 26.89 -39.94
C THR A 206 -3.67 25.77 -39.67
N VAL A 207 -2.52 26.07 -39.06
CA VAL A 207 -1.52 25.04 -38.69
C VAL A 207 -2.08 24.01 -37.71
N MET A 208 -2.97 24.44 -36.80
CA MET A 208 -3.59 23.55 -35.80
C MET A 208 -4.65 22.61 -36.38
N HIS A 209 -5.37 23.02 -37.42
CA HIS A 209 -6.61 22.36 -37.83
C HIS A 209 -6.70 21.99 -39.32
N SER A 210 -5.73 22.37 -40.14
CA SER A 210 -5.71 22.07 -41.59
C SER A 210 -4.53 21.19 -41.96
N GLU A 211 -4.72 20.34 -42.97
CA GLU A 211 -3.62 19.59 -43.60
C GLU A 211 -2.92 20.45 -44.67
N PRO A 212 -1.59 20.33 -44.83
CA PRO A 212 -0.88 21.06 -45.86
C PRO A 212 -1.17 20.51 -47.25
N GLU A 213 -1.41 21.41 -48.22
CA GLU A 213 -1.63 21.06 -49.62
C GLU A 213 -0.31 20.66 -50.30
N ARG A 214 0.78 21.35 -49.98
CA ARG A 214 2.12 21.10 -50.54
C ARG A 214 3.17 21.13 -49.44
N CYS A 215 4.11 20.18 -49.49
CA CYS A 215 5.24 20.10 -48.58
C CYS A 215 6.57 20.12 -49.33
N TYR A 216 7.50 20.96 -48.88
CA TYR A 216 8.82 21.09 -49.46
C TYR A 216 9.91 20.86 -48.42
N THR A 217 10.95 20.12 -48.78
CA THR A 217 12.22 20.14 -48.04
C THR A 217 12.99 21.38 -48.47
N VAL A 218 13.39 22.21 -47.50
CA VAL A 218 14.04 23.50 -47.74
C VAL A 218 15.48 23.45 -47.28
N ARG A 219 16.39 23.90 -48.16
CA ARG A 219 17.78 24.23 -47.82
C ARG A 219 17.98 25.72 -48.02
N HIS A 220 17.99 26.47 -46.92
CA HIS A 220 18.36 27.87 -46.87
C HIS A 220 19.85 28.02 -46.54
N CYS A 221 20.49 29.12 -46.93
CA CYS A 221 21.90 29.40 -46.65
C CYS A 221 22.25 29.43 -45.15
N HIS A 222 21.26 29.65 -44.30
CA HIS A 222 21.41 29.70 -42.83
C HIS A 222 20.72 28.54 -42.09
N TRP A 223 19.86 27.76 -42.73
CA TRP A 223 19.06 26.73 -42.05
C TRP A 223 18.53 25.66 -43.01
N ARG A 224 18.11 24.52 -42.47
CA ARG A 224 17.44 23.43 -43.21
C ARG A 224 16.18 23.04 -42.47
N ASP A 225 15.08 22.84 -43.20
CA ASP A 225 13.76 22.56 -42.60
C ASP A 225 12.81 21.93 -43.61
N GLN A 226 11.57 21.63 -43.19
CA GLN A 226 10.43 21.43 -44.09
C GLN A 226 9.47 22.61 -44.01
N LEU A 227 8.84 22.92 -45.14
CA LEU A 227 7.90 24.01 -45.29
C LEU A 227 6.57 23.45 -45.81
N SER A 228 5.53 23.68 -45.02
CA SER A 228 4.17 23.22 -45.27
C SER A 228 3.33 24.39 -45.76
N LEU A 229 2.84 24.32 -47.01
CA LEU A 229 1.94 25.29 -47.63
C LEU A 229 0.49 24.82 -47.48
N PHE A 230 -0.37 25.68 -46.96
CA PHE A 230 -1.80 25.43 -46.78
C PHE A 230 -2.62 26.13 -47.86
N GLY A 231 -3.72 25.53 -48.30
CA GLY A 231 -4.52 25.99 -49.44
C GLY A 231 -5.23 27.34 -49.23
N ASN A 232 -5.28 27.86 -48.00
CA ASN A 232 -5.77 29.21 -47.69
C ASN A 232 -4.67 30.29 -47.75
N GLY A 233 -3.49 29.96 -48.28
CA GLY A 233 -2.40 30.90 -48.54
C GLY A 233 -1.47 31.13 -47.34
N TYR A 234 -1.59 30.36 -46.26
CA TYR A 234 -0.61 30.36 -45.15
C TYR A 234 0.45 29.29 -45.33
N TYR A 235 1.62 29.48 -44.73
CA TYR A 235 2.64 28.45 -44.62
C TYR A 235 3.36 28.48 -43.28
N ALA A 236 3.97 27.35 -42.94
CA ALA A 236 4.73 27.17 -41.71
C ALA A 236 6.04 26.43 -41.93
N ARG A 237 7.07 26.81 -41.17
CA ARG A 237 8.28 26.01 -40.97
C ARG A 237 8.06 24.94 -39.91
N ASN A 238 8.37 23.69 -40.24
CA ASN A 238 8.05 22.55 -39.39
C ASN A 238 8.89 22.55 -38.09
N ALA A 239 10.20 22.79 -38.16
CA ALA A 239 11.05 22.76 -36.98
C ALA A 239 10.79 23.97 -36.05
N THR A 240 10.81 25.19 -36.59
CA THR A 240 10.81 26.42 -35.77
C THR A 240 9.44 27.08 -35.62
N GLY A 241 8.44 26.67 -36.40
CA GLY A 241 7.11 27.27 -36.35
C GLY A 241 7.02 28.65 -37.02
N CYS A 242 8.05 29.16 -37.70
CA CYS A 242 7.92 30.47 -38.38
C CYS A 242 6.78 30.45 -39.40
N LEU A 243 5.94 31.49 -39.38
CA LEU A 243 4.72 31.60 -40.19
C LEU A 243 4.83 32.69 -41.26
N GLY A 244 4.03 32.54 -42.31
CA GLY A 244 3.86 33.58 -43.32
C GLY A 244 2.74 33.30 -44.29
N ARG A 245 2.64 34.18 -45.30
CA ARG A 245 1.75 34.08 -46.46
C ARG A 245 2.54 33.65 -47.68
N TRP A 246 1.99 32.71 -48.44
CA TRP A 246 2.54 32.34 -49.73
C TRP A 246 1.58 32.70 -50.85
N GLU A 247 2.14 33.14 -51.97
CA GLU A 247 1.40 33.42 -53.20
C GLU A 247 2.25 32.96 -54.38
N GLU A 248 1.60 32.35 -55.37
CA GLU A 248 2.23 31.93 -56.61
C GLU A 248 1.86 32.94 -57.71
N THR A 249 2.83 33.71 -58.20
CA THR A 249 2.63 34.70 -59.26
C THR A 249 3.15 34.19 -60.59
N GLU A 250 2.31 34.32 -61.63
CA GLU A 250 2.62 33.98 -63.03
C GLU A 250 3.09 32.52 -63.25
N SER A 251 2.78 31.61 -62.32
CA SER A 251 3.24 30.20 -62.30
C SER A 251 4.76 30.00 -62.42
N LYS A 252 5.54 31.05 -62.17
CA LYS A 252 7.00 31.06 -62.24
C LYS A 252 7.67 31.46 -60.94
N PHE A 253 6.96 32.22 -60.11
CA PHE A 253 7.49 32.76 -58.86
C PHE A 253 6.62 32.30 -57.70
N LEU A 254 7.25 31.79 -56.65
CA LEU A 254 6.63 31.57 -55.35
C LEU A 254 7.15 32.66 -54.40
N GLN A 255 6.23 33.50 -53.94
CA GLN A 255 6.52 34.57 -53.00
C GLN A 255 6.20 34.11 -51.58
N LEU A 256 7.20 34.10 -50.70
CA LEU A 256 7.10 33.75 -49.29
C LEU A 256 7.20 35.03 -48.46
N ARG A 257 6.05 35.57 -48.05
CA ARG A 257 5.96 36.73 -47.16
C ARG A 257 5.94 36.26 -45.71
N TRP A 258 7.08 36.29 -45.05
CA TRP A 258 7.19 35.95 -43.63
C TRP A 258 6.51 37.02 -42.76
N PHE A 259 6.00 36.63 -41.59
CA PHE A 259 5.46 37.62 -40.66
C PHE A 259 6.52 38.34 -39.84
N ASP A 260 7.61 37.63 -39.53
CA ASP A 260 8.71 38.15 -38.70
C ASP A 260 9.96 38.52 -39.53
N TRP A 261 9.92 38.30 -40.84
CA TRP A 261 11.04 38.52 -41.76
C TRP A 261 10.57 39.21 -43.05
N GLY A 262 11.52 39.71 -43.86
CA GLY A 262 11.20 40.30 -45.16
C GLY A 262 10.74 39.26 -46.18
N THR A 263 10.02 39.68 -47.21
CA THR A 263 9.53 38.79 -48.27
C THR A 263 10.68 38.18 -49.08
N GLU A 264 10.55 36.89 -49.39
CA GLU A 264 11.49 36.17 -50.25
C GLU A 264 10.78 35.63 -51.48
N THR A 265 11.35 35.86 -52.66
CA THR A 265 10.83 35.34 -53.92
C THR A 265 11.76 34.23 -54.41
N VAL A 266 11.20 33.07 -54.73
CA VAL A 266 11.91 31.94 -55.32
C VAL A 266 11.34 31.61 -56.69
N GLU A 267 12.22 31.27 -57.63
CA GLU A 267 11.87 30.98 -59.03
C GLU A 267 11.76 29.47 -59.24
N VAL A 268 10.87 29.05 -60.14
CA VAL A 268 10.71 27.63 -60.49
C VAL A 268 11.87 27.13 -61.35
N GLU A 269 12.49 26.01 -60.94
CA GLU A 269 13.49 25.28 -61.73
C GLU A 269 13.15 23.78 -61.71
N GLY A 270 12.54 23.29 -62.79
CA GLY A 270 12.03 21.92 -62.86
C GLY A 270 10.85 21.70 -61.92
N ARG A 271 10.97 20.75 -60.98
CA ARG A 271 9.99 20.53 -59.89
C ARG A 271 10.37 21.24 -58.58
N CYS A 272 11.50 21.95 -58.55
CA CYS A 272 12.00 22.65 -57.36
C CYS A 272 11.78 24.16 -57.48
N TRP A 273 11.84 24.85 -56.35
CA TRP A 273 11.95 26.32 -56.32
C TRP A 273 13.33 26.71 -55.83
N GLN A 274 13.95 27.76 -56.40
CA GLN A 274 15.22 28.25 -55.91
C GLN A 274 15.44 29.74 -56.09
N ASN A 275 16.31 30.30 -55.25
CA ASN A 275 16.99 31.56 -55.48
C ASN A 275 18.42 31.46 -54.91
N ASN A 276 19.12 32.59 -54.80
CA ASN A 276 20.48 32.65 -54.25
C ASN A 276 20.59 32.28 -52.75
N LYS A 277 19.48 32.29 -52.00
CA LYS A 277 19.45 32.02 -50.56
C LYS A 277 18.83 30.67 -50.20
N MET A 278 17.91 30.13 -50.99
CA MET A 278 17.17 28.93 -50.63
C MET A 278 16.77 28.07 -51.82
N ARG A 279 16.65 26.77 -51.56
CA ARG A 279 16.13 25.77 -52.51
C ARG A 279 15.05 24.92 -51.84
N LEU A 280 13.89 24.81 -52.47
CA LEU A 280 12.74 24.01 -52.04
C LEU A 280 12.58 22.81 -52.99
N THR A 281 12.58 21.60 -52.45
CA THR A 281 12.39 20.36 -53.21
C THR A 281 11.10 19.66 -52.74
N PRO A 282 10.21 19.21 -53.64
CA PRO A 282 8.98 18.51 -53.25
C PRO A 282 9.29 17.32 -52.35
N ALA A 283 8.53 17.15 -51.27
CA ALA A 283 8.60 15.99 -50.39
C ALA A 283 7.59 14.92 -50.85
N GLU A 284 8.01 13.66 -50.99
CA GLU A 284 7.15 12.55 -51.50
C GLU A 284 6.06 12.08 -50.53
N THR A 285 6.01 12.60 -49.31
CA THR A 285 4.93 12.35 -48.34
C THR A 285 4.70 13.62 -47.51
N PRO A 286 3.44 14.06 -47.32
CA PRO A 286 3.13 14.98 -46.23
C PRO A 286 3.37 14.20 -44.93
N ARG A 287 4.44 14.52 -44.20
CA ARG A 287 4.52 14.15 -42.78
C ARG A 287 3.79 15.24 -42.00
N PRO A 288 2.61 15.00 -41.42
CA PRO A 288 2.20 15.83 -40.30
C PRO A 288 3.17 15.54 -39.14
N LEU A 289 3.70 16.62 -38.54
CA LEU A 289 4.42 16.54 -37.27
C LEU A 289 3.51 15.85 -36.24
N PRO A 290 4.06 14.92 -35.43
CA PRO A 290 4.60 15.43 -34.18
C PRO A 290 5.98 14.86 -33.83
N ALA A 291 6.83 15.72 -33.26
CA ALA A 291 7.96 15.32 -32.42
C ALA A 291 7.50 14.79 -31.04
N HIS A 292 6.19 14.60 -30.83
CA HIS A 292 5.55 14.31 -29.55
C HIS A 292 4.49 13.21 -29.66
N VAL A 293 4.28 12.51 -28.57
CA VAL A 293 3.34 11.39 -28.43
C VAL A 293 1.88 11.89 -28.55
N PRO A 294 1.07 11.36 -29.48
CA PRO A 294 -0.35 11.68 -29.59
C PRO A 294 -1.14 11.50 -28.29
N SER A 295 -2.15 12.34 -28.06
CA SER A 295 -3.00 12.29 -26.86
C SER A 295 -4.12 11.24 -26.98
N VAL A 296 -3.73 9.98 -27.18
CA VAL A 296 -4.62 8.81 -27.17
C VAL A 296 -4.03 7.72 -26.29
N ILE A 297 -4.88 7.05 -25.50
CA ILE A 297 -4.56 5.85 -24.70
C ILE A 297 -5.28 4.67 -25.32
N HIS A 298 -4.53 3.62 -25.63
CA HIS A 298 -5.02 2.37 -26.18
C HIS A 298 -5.00 1.28 -25.11
N ALA A 299 -6.13 0.58 -24.95
CA ALA A 299 -6.23 -0.63 -24.15
C ALA A 299 -6.83 -1.76 -25.01
N LEU A 300 -6.35 -2.99 -24.85
CA LEU A 300 -6.79 -4.15 -25.63
C LEU A 300 -7.49 -5.17 -24.71
N TRP A 301 -8.69 -5.60 -25.07
CA TRP A 301 -9.42 -6.67 -24.38
C TRP A 301 -10.31 -7.45 -25.32
N PHE A 302 -9.91 -8.65 -25.74
CA PHE A 302 -10.79 -9.45 -26.58
C PHE A 302 -10.81 -10.94 -26.23
N GLY A 303 -11.73 -11.67 -26.84
CA GLY A 303 -11.99 -13.10 -26.60
C GLY A 303 -12.96 -13.40 -25.44
N THR A 304 -13.39 -12.40 -24.67
CA THR A 304 -14.35 -12.53 -23.57
C THR A 304 -15.08 -11.21 -23.32
N GLU A 305 -16.27 -11.26 -22.74
CA GLU A 305 -16.95 -10.06 -22.23
C GLU A 305 -16.06 -9.30 -21.24
N LEU A 306 -16.04 -7.96 -21.33
CA LEU A 306 -15.22 -7.09 -20.50
C LEU A 306 -15.73 -7.05 -19.05
N PRO A 307 -14.98 -7.60 -18.06
CA PRO A 307 -15.38 -7.56 -16.66
C PRO A 307 -15.41 -6.14 -16.10
N SER A 308 -16.30 -5.89 -15.14
CA SER A 308 -16.47 -4.57 -14.51
C SER A 308 -15.20 -4.03 -13.83
N TRP A 309 -14.38 -4.89 -13.22
CA TRP A 309 -13.12 -4.48 -12.59
C TRP A 309 -12.05 -4.08 -13.62
N VAL A 310 -12.01 -4.73 -14.79
CA VAL A 310 -11.12 -4.36 -15.91
C VAL A 310 -11.57 -3.05 -16.52
N ARG A 311 -12.88 -2.91 -16.73
CA ARG A 311 -13.47 -1.64 -17.14
C ARG A 311 -13.09 -0.52 -16.18
N SER A 312 -13.15 -0.76 -14.87
CA SER A 312 -12.73 0.21 -13.84
C SER A 312 -11.24 0.57 -13.94
N ASN A 313 -10.36 -0.40 -14.23
CA ASN A 313 -8.95 -0.15 -14.46
C ASN A 313 -8.72 0.69 -15.72
N VAL A 314 -9.35 0.35 -16.84
CA VAL A 314 -9.30 1.10 -18.10
C VAL A 314 -9.83 2.53 -17.90
N ASP A 315 -10.98 2.68 -17.23
CA ASP A 315 -11.61 3.97 -16.95
C ASP A 315 -10.76 4.86 -16.02
N SER A 316 -9.96 4.26 -15.12
CA SER A 316 -9.05 5.02 -14.26
C SER A 316 -8.04 5.86 -15.06
N TRP A 317 -7.62 5.40 -16.25
CA TRP A 317 -6.75 6.18 -17.13
C TRP A 317 -7.44 7.44 -17.65
N LYS A 318 -8.75 7.38 -17.91
CA LYS A 318 -9.55 8.54 -18.30
C LYS A 318 -9.76 9.51 -17.14
N VAL A 319 -9.81 9.02 -15.91
CA VAL A 319 -9.92 9.85 -14.69
C VAL A 319 -8.69 10.75 -14.53
N PHE A 320 -7.48 10.19 -14.64
CA PHE A 320 -6.23 10.96 -14.49
C PHE A 320 -5.82 11.72 -15.77
N HIS A 321 -6.45 11.42 -16.91
CA HIS A 321 -6.17 12.04 -18.21
C HIS A 321 -7.48 12.37 -18.96
N PRO A 322 -8.31 13.29 -18.44
CA PRO A 322 -9.65 13.55 -18.97
C PRO A 322 -9.63 14.13 -20.39
N SER A 323 -8.57 14.85 -20.78
CA SER A 323 -8.38 15.40 -22.13
C SER A 323 -7.85 14.38 -23.15
N VAL A 324 -7.34 13.24 -22.71
CA VAL A 324 -6.78 12.20 -23.57
C VAL A 324 -7.87 11.27 -24.08
N GLN A 325 -7.86 10.95 -25.37
CA GLN A 325 -8.81 10.01 -25.93
C GLN A 325 -8.51 8.60 -25.40
N LEU A 326 -9.47 7.95 -24.74
CA LEU A 326 -9.31 6.56 -24.32
C LEU A 326 -9.99 5.65 -25.36
N GLN A 327 -9.21 4.79 -25.99
CA GLN A 327 -9.66 3.83 -26.98
C GLN A 327 -9.49 2.41 -26.44
N LEU A 328 -10.60 1.82 -25.99
CA LEU A 328 -10.68 0.40 -25.72
C LEU A 328 -10.96 -0.36 -27.02
N TRP A 329 -10.14 -1.34 -27.31
CA TRP A 329 -10.26 -2.22 -28.45
C TRP A 329 -10.73 -3.59 -27.95
N ASP A 330 -11.96 -3.94 -28.29
CA ASP A 330 -12.60 -5.20 -27.93
C ASP A 330 -13.13 -5.96 -29.15
N ASP A 331 -13.77 -7.12 -28.93
CA ASP A 331 -14.28 -7.98 -30.01
C ASP A 331 -15.18 -7.21 -30.99
N SER A 332 -15.86 -6.14 -30.56
CA SER A 332 -16.71 -5.32 -31.44
C SER A 332 -15.92 -4.44 -32.41
N ARG A 333 -14.64 -4.18 -32.12
CA ARG A 333 -13.73 -3.31 -32.90
C ARG A 333 -12.51 -4.05 -33.44
N LEU A 334 -12.55 -5.37 -33.49
CA LEU A 334 -11.42 -6.18 -33.97
C LEU A 334 -11.03 -5.86 -35.42
N GLU A 335 -11.99 -5.76 -36.33
CA GLU A 335 -11.71 -5.43 -37.74
C GLU A 335 -11.14 -4.01 -37.90
N GLU A 336 -11.57 -3.07 -37.05
CA GLU A 336 -11.01 -1.72 -36.99
C GLU A 336 -9.54 -1.77 -36.53
N ALA A 337 -9.23 -2.54 -35.48
CA ALA A 337 -7.85 -2.73 -35.01
C ALA A 337 -6.95 -3.39 -36.06
N LEU A 338 -7.47 -4.38 -36.80
CA LEU A 338 -6.73 -5.09 -37.87
C LEU A 338 -6.41 -4.18 -39.07
N SER A 339 -7.10 -3.05 -39.23
CA SER A 339 -6.78 -2.07 -40.27
C SER A 339 -5.39 -1.43 -40.08
N SER A 340 -4.84 -1.47 -38.86
CA SER A 340 -3.48 -0.99 -38.52
C SER A 340 -2.32 -1.82 -39.05
N LEU A 341 -2.63 -3.02 -39.55
CA LEU A 341 -1.68 -3.90 -40.19
C LEU A 341 -1.70 -3.70 -41.72
N THR A 342 -0.58 -3.94 -42.38
CA THR A 342 -0.55 -4.01 -43.85
C THR A 342 -1.34 -5.24 -44.33
N LYS A 343 -1.62 -5.31 -45.63
CA LYS A 343 -2.33 -6.46 -46.21
C LYS A 343 -1.58 -7.78 -45.93
N GLU A 344 -0.26 -7.78 -46.12
CA GLU A 344 0.60 -8.93 -45.87
C GLU A 344 0.64 -9.28 -44.37
N GLU A 345 0.79 -8.29 -43.50
CA GLU A 345 0.79 -8.50 -42.05
C GLU A 345 -0.55 -9.06 -41.54
N ARG A 346 -1.69 -8.64 -42.11
CA ARG A 346 -3.01 -9.21 -41.78
C ARG A 346 -3.12 -10.67 -42.18
N GLU A 347 -2.58 -11.06 -43.33
CA GLU A 347 -2.57 -12.45 -43.78
C GLU A 347 -1.75 -13.30 -42.80
N LYS A 348 -0.53 -12.87 -42.46
CA LYS A 348 0.31 -13.53 -41.44
C LYS A 348 -0.33 -13.54 -40.06
N PHE A 349 -1.02 -12.46 -39.66
CA PHE A 349 -1.69 -12.35 -38.36
C PHE A 349 -2.79 -13.40 -38.19
N ARG A 350 -3.52 -13.70 -39.26
CA ARG A 350 -4.59 -14.72 -39.26
C ARG A 350 -4.07 -16.15 -39.11
N GLU A 351 -2.79 -16.38 -39.42
CA GLU A 351 -2.12 -17.67 -39.22
C GLU A 351 -1.59 -17.86 -37.78
N LEU A 352 -1.60 -16.80 -36.97
CA LEU A 352 -1.14 -16.86 -35.58
C LEU A 352 -2.17 -17.55 -34.67
N PRO A 353 -1.72 -18.31 -33.66
CA PRO A 353 -2.61 -18.84 -32.64
C PRO A 353 -3.22 -17.68 -31.84
N GLN A 354 -4.49 -17.83 -31.48
CA GLN A 354 -5.19 -16.87 -30.63
C GLN A 354 -4.46 -16.72 -29.29
N GLY A 355 -4.13 -15.49 -28.88
CA GLY A 355 -3.47 -15.23 -27.59
C GLY A 355 -2.45 -14.08 -27.57
N VAL A 356 -1.45 -14.21 -26.70
CA VAL A 356 -0.49 -13.14 -26.33
C VAL A 356 0.23 -12.52 -27.53
N LEU A 357 0.59 -13.33 -28.53
CA LEU A 357 1.31 -12.87 -29.72
C LEU A 357 0.46 -11.93 -30.58
N GLN A 358 -0.82 -12.25 -30.77
CA GLN A 358 -1.77 -11.38 -31.48
C GLN A 358 -1.94 -10.04 -30.76
N THR A 359 -2.11 -10.05 -29.43
CA THR A 359 -2.20 -8.80 -28.64
C THR A 359 -0.91 -7.99 -28.63
N THR A 360 0.23 -8.66 -28.75
CA THR A 360 1.55 -8.02 -28.84
C THR A 360 1.74 -7.34 -30.20
N ILE A 361 1.31 -7.98 -31.29
CA ILE A 361 1.38 -7.37 -32.62
C ILE A 361 0.40 -6.21 -32.73
N LEU A 362 -0.83 -6.37 -32.24
CA LEU A 362 -1.85 -5.32 -32.27
C LEU A 362 -1.43 -4.09 -31.44
N ARG A 363 -0.85 -4.25 -30.25
CA ARG A 363 -0.41 -3.06 -29.47
C ARG A 363 0.64 -2.24 -30.22
N PHE A 364 1.58 -2.90 -30.88
CA PHE A 364 2.62 -2.20 -31.65
C PHE A 364 2.08 -1.63 -32.96
N SER A 365 1.18 -2.32 -33.67
CA SER A 365 0.60 -1.82 -34.90
C SER A 365 -0.32 -0.63 -34.67
N LEU A 366 -1.08 -0.64 -33.57
CA LEU A 366 -1.91 0.48 -33.15
C LEU A 366 -1.05 1.70 -32.80
N LEU A 367 0.01 1.53 -32.00
CA LEU A 367 0.97 2.61 -31.74
C LEU A 367 1.69 3.06 -33.02
N ARG A 368 1.93 2.17 -33.98
CA ARG A 368 2.59 2.54 -35.25
C ARG A 368 1.69 3.43 -36.09
N GLN A 369 0.42 3.08 -36.21
CA GLN A 369 -0.54 3.84 -37.01
C GLN A 369 -0.97 5.13 -36.31
N HIS A 370 -1.31 5.05 -35.03
CA HIS A 370 -1.96 6.13 -34.29
C HIS A 370 -1.04 6.89 -33.35
N GLY A 371 0.13 6.32 -33.01
CA GLY A 371 0.95 6.81 -31.91
C GLY A 371 0.21 6.69 -30.58
N GLY A 372 0.66 7.45 -29.59
CA GLY A 372 0.00 7.60 -28.30
C GLY A 372 0.55 6.69 -27.23
N ILE A 373 -0.28 6.37 -26.26
CA ILE A 373 0.04 5.59 -25.07
C ILE A 373 -0.69 4.27 -25.17
N TYR A 374 -0.04 3.20 -24.77
CA TYR A 374 -0.63 1.89 -24.60
C TYR A 374 -0.52 1.47 -23.14
N ALA A 375 -1.61 0.97 -22.57
CA ALA A 375 -1.63 0.34 -21.26
C ALA A 375 -2.40 -0.99 -21.34
N ASP A 376 -1.88 -2.04 -20.71
CA ASP A 376 -2.62 -3.27 -20.53
C ASP A 376 -3.92 -2.98 -19.74
N ALA A 377 -5.04 -3.60 -20.13
CA ALA A 377 -6.37 -3.26 -19.61
C ALA A 377 -6.55 -3.60 -18.11
N ASP A 378 -5.65 -4.39 -17.54
CA ASP A 378 -5.59 -4.74 -16.12
C ASP A 378 -4.66 -3.82 -15.31
N MET A 379 -4.19 -2.72 -15.89
CA MET A 379 -3.40 -1.70 -15.20
C MET A 379 -4.30 -0.55 -14.75
N PRO A 380 -4.63 -0.38 -13.46
CA PRO A 380 -5.13 0.91 -12.97
C PRO A 380 -4.06 2.01 -13.03
N CYS A 381 -4.48 3.18 -13.47
CA CYS A 381 -3.75 4.43 -13.34
C CYS A 381 -3.91 4.97 -11.91
N LEU A 382 -2.81 5.46 -11.33
CA LEU A 382 -2.75 5.96 -9.95
C LEU A 382 -2.44 7.45 -9.88
N ALA A 383 -1.83 8.01 -10.92
CA ALA A 383 -1.50 9.43 -11.04
C ALA A 383 -1.36 9.84 -12.51
N SER A 384 -1.50 11.14 -12.78
CA SER A 384 -1.16 11.69 -14.10
C SER A 384 0.36 11.68 -14.30
N PHE A 385 0.83 11.31 -15.49
CA PHE A 385 2.27 11.24 -15.80
C PHE A 385 2.64 11.97 -17.10
N LEU A 386 1.66 12.49 -17.86
CA LEU A 386 1.91 13.13 -19.16
C LEU A 386 2.83 14.34 -19.06
N HIS A 387 2.74 15.08 -17.95
CA HIS A 387 3.60 16.24 -17.67
C HIS A 387 5.07 15.86 -17.47
N LEU A 388 5.34 14.57 -17.19
CA LEU A 388 6.69 14.05 -16.99
C LEU A 388 7.35 13.67 -18.33
N ILE A 389 6.60 13.43 -19.41
CA ILE A 389 7.19 13.02 -20.69
C ILE A 389 8.05 14.17 -21.25
N PRO A 390 9.39 14.03 -21.34
CA PRO A 390 10.24 15.09 -21.87
C PRO A 390 9.94 15.35 -23.35
N GLU A 391 10.09 16.60 -23.81
CA GLU A 391 9.84 16.97 -25.21
C GLU A 391 10.68 16.18 -26.22
N LYS A 392 11.86 15.67 -25.80
CA LYS A 392 12.75 14.84 -26.62
C LYS A 392 12.36 13.35 -26.69
N ALA A 393 11.40 12.90 -25.88
CA ALA A 393 11.02 11.49 -25.82
C ALA A 393 10.08 11.15 -26.98
N GLN A 394 10.54 10.28 -27.88
CA GLN A 394 9.78 9.83 -29.06
C GLN A 394 9.21 8.43 -28.87
N PHE A 395 9.78 7.66 -27.94
CA PHE A 395 9.32 6.34 -27.55
C PHE A 395 9.61 6.14 -26.05
N GLY A 396 8.75 5.41 -25.35
CA GLY A 396 9.02 5.04 -23.97
C GLY A 396 8.28 3.81 -23.51
N CYS A 397 8.77 3.25 -22.40
CA CYS A 397 8.25 2.02 -21.82
C CYS A 397 8.37 2.04 -20.29
N GLY A 398 7.61 1.17 -19.64
CA GLY A 398 7.76 0.93 -18.21
C GLY A 398 9.01 0.13 -17.87
N GLN A 399 9.55 0.34 -16.68
CA GLN A 399 10.63 -0.45 -16.10
C GLN A 399 10.10 -1.26 -14.90
N LYS A 400 10.41 -2.55 -14.88
CA LYS A 400 10.11 -3.49 -13.81
C LYS A 400 10.95 -3.16 -12.56
N PRO A 401 10.50 -3.52 -11.34
CA PRO A 401 11.28 -3.32 -10.11
C PRO A 401 12.61 -4.08 -10.14
N SER A 402 12.69 -5.17 -10.90
CA SER A 402 13.90 -5.99 -11.08
C SER A 402 14.88 -5.42 -12.13
N GLY A 403 14.59 -4.26 -12.72
CA GLY A 403 15.50 -3.54 -13.63
C GLY A 403 15.34 -3.82 -15.14
N GLY A 404 14.34 -4.60 -15.58
CA GLY A 404 14.07 -4.90 -17.00
C GLY A 404 12.92 -4.09 -17.60
N ASP A 405 12.89 -3.89 -18.92
CA ASP A 405 11.82 -3.15 -19.60
C ASP A 405 10.53 -3.99 -19.71
N GLU A 406 9.36 -3.35 -19.59
CA GLU A 406 8.05 -3.97 -19.77
C GLU A 406 7.23 -3.29 -20.88
N CYS A 407 6.50 -4.12 -21.64
CA CYS A 407 5.62 -3.66 -22.71
C CYS A 407 4.15 -3.55 -22.28
N ALA A 408 3.87 -3.72 -20.99
CA ALA A 408 2.54 -3.52 -20.40
C ALA A 408 2.13 -2.05 -20.44
N PHE A 409 3.12 -1.15 -20.39
CA PHE A 409 2.96 0.27 -20.60
C PHE A 409 3.96 0.76 -21.64
N LEU A 410 3.48 1.41 -22.69
CA LEU A 410 4.30 1.94 -23.79
C LEU A 410 3.78 3.31 -24.20
N PHE A 411 4.64 4.13 -24.80
CA PHE A 411 4.18 5.25 -25.59
C PHE A 411 5.08 5.47 -26.79
N SER A 412 4.54 6.06 -27.85
CA SER A 412 5.30 6.32 -29.08
C SER A 412 4.69 7.44 -29.91
N VAL A 413 5.52 8.14 -30.66
CA VAL A 413 5.07 8.88 -31.85
C VAL A 413 4.59 7.89 -32.94
N PRO A 414 3.64 8.29 -33.81
CA PRO A 414 3.21 7.45 -34.92
C PRO A 414 4.39 7.24 -35.89
N GLY A 415 4.48 6.04 -36.48
CA GLY A 415 5.53 5.68 -37.42
C GLY A 415 6.93 5.54 -36.82
N HIS A 416 7.07 5.39 -35.50
CA HIS A 416 8.38 5.20 -34.88
C HIS A 416 9.06 3.90 -35.38
N PRO A 417 10.31 3.93 -35.89
CA PRO A 417 10.92 2.77 -36.56
C PRO A 417 11.08 1.52 -35.68
N PHE A 418 11.18 1.69 -34.36
CA PHE A 418 11.21 0.55 -33.41
C PHE A 418 9.93 -0.28 -33.46
N LEU A 419 8.77 0.33 -33.69
CA LEU A 419 7.49 -0.38 -33.74
C LEU A 419 7.42 -1.31 -34.95
N ASP A 420 7.83 -0.81 -36.12
CA ASP A 420 7.96 -1.62 -37.34
C ASP A 420 8.95 -2.77 -37.15
N TRP A 421 10.12 -2.46 -36.61
CA TRP A 421 11.15 -3.46 -36.32
C TRP A 421 10.62 -4.55 -35.37
N GLN A 422 9.88 -4.17 -34.32
CA GLN A 422 9.35 -5.10 -33.33
C GLN A 422 8.20 -5.96 -33.87
N ILE A 423 7.33 -5.42 -34.75
CA ILE A 423 6.30 -6.19 -35.47
C ILE A 423 6.96 -7.24 -36.36
N GLN A 424 7.95 -6.85 -37.17
CA GLN A 424 8.67 -7.77 -38.05
C GLN A 424 9.40 -8.87 -37.27
N LYS A 425 10.11 -8.51 -36.18
CA LYS A 425 10.75 -9.50 -35.30
C LYS A 425 9.76 -10.46 -34.66
N SER A 426 8.53 -10.03 -34.39
CA SER A 426 7.47 -10.90 -33.85
C SER A 426 7.00 -11.92 -34.88
N PHE A 427 6.83 -11.51 -36.14
CA PHE A 427 6.51 -12.42 -37.24
C PHE A 427 7.67 -13.37 -37.58
N SER A 428 8.91 -12.87 -37.73
CA SER A 428 10.08 -13.72 -38.00
C SER A 428 10.33 -14.74 -36.90
N PHE A 429 10.08 -14.38 -35.63
CA PHE A 429 10.16 -15.34 -34.53
C PHE A 429 9.12 -16.45 -34.69
N TRP A 430 7.87 -16.12 -34.99
CA TRP A 430 6.84 -17.12 -35.26
C TRP A 430 7.21 -18.04 -36.43
N GLU A 431 7.74 -17.46 -37.51
CA GLU A 431 8.21 -18.18 -38.69
C GLU A 431 9.39 -19.13 -38.38
N SER A 432 10.25 -18.77 -37.41
CA SER A 432 11.40 -19.60 -37.01
C SER A 432 11.03 -20.85 -36.21
N ILE A 433 9.81 -20.93 -35.65
CA ILE A 433 9.36 -22.09 -34.88
C ILE A 433 9.03 -23.23 -35.86
N PRO A 434 9.61 -24.44 -35.70
CA PRO A 434 9.31 -25.59 -36.56
C PRO A 434 7.82 -25.94 -36.59
N THR A 435 7.28 -26.33 -37.74
CA THR A 435 5.84 -26.63 -37.92
C THR A 435 5.33 -27.73 -36.97
N SER A 436 6.17 -28.71 -36.63
CA SER A 436 5.87 -29.75 -35.64
C SER A 436 5.69 -29.21 -34.22
N ASP A 437 6.40 -28.14 -33.87
CA ASP A 437 6.32 -27.48 -32.57
C ASP A 437 5.12 -26.52 -32.46
N ARG A 438 4.69 -25.92 -33.59
CA ARG A 438 3.48 -25.06 -33.66
C ARG A 438 2.19 -25.82 -33.35
N LEU A 439 2.19 -27.15 -33.50
CA LEU A 439 1.08 -28.05 -33.19
C LEU A 439 1.15 -28.62 -31.76
N SER A 440 2.26 -28.45 -31.05
CA SER A 440 2.39 -28.88 -29.66
C SER A 440 1.77 -27.84 -28.73
N SER A 441 0.82 -28.24 -27.88
CA SER A 441 0.15 -27.39 -26.89
C SER A 441 1.04 -26.95 -25.72
N SER A 442 2.37 -26.89 -25.91
CA SER A 442 3.33 -26.51 -24.88
C SER A 442 3.33 -24.99 -24.68
N LYS A 443 2.73 -24.57 -23.56
CA LYS A 443 2.42 -23.18 -23.15
C LYS A 443 3.62 -22.23 -23.02
N GLU A 444 4.87 -22.72 -23.07
CA GLU A 444 6.07 -21.90 -22.82
C GLU A 444 6.70 -21.32 -24.10
N LYS A 445 6.52 -21.94 -25.27
CA LYS A 445 7.16 -21.49 -26.52
C LYS A 445 6.45 -20.29 -27.19
N VAL A 446 5.15 -20.12 -26.97
CA VAL A 446 4.32 -19.03 -27.57
C VAL A 446 4.48 -17.69 -26.81
N VAL A 447 5.03 -17.72 -25.58
CA VAL A 447 5.17 -16.53 -24.68
C VAL A 447 6.53 -15.85 -24.81
N TRP A 448 7.47 -16.44 -25.57
CA TRP A 448 8.85 -15.97 -25.67
C TRP A 448 9.03 -14.52 -26.20
N PRO A 449 8.22 -13.99 -27.14
CA PRO A 449 8.34 -12.60 -27.61
C PRO A 449 8.06 -11.56 -26.52
N PHE A 450 7.25 -11.90 -25.52
CA PHE A 450 6.94 -11.05 -24.37
C PHE A 450 8.12 -10.98 -23.38
N ASN A 451 8.83 -12.09 -23.19
CA ASN A 451 10.00 -12.18 -22.32
C ASN A 451 11.30 -11.69 -22.97
N ALA A 452 11.27 -11.31 -24.25
CA ALA A 452 12.44 -10.82 -24.98
C ALA A 452 12.37 -9.31 -25.29
N PHE A 453 11.29 -8.61 -24.89
CA PHE A 453 11.16 -7.17 -25.12
C PHE A 453 12.30 -6.38 -24.46
N ASP A 454 12.64 -6.73 -23.22
CA ASP A 454 13.75 -6.17 -22.44
C ASP A 454 15.13 -6.39 -23.06
N ARG A 455 15.33 -7.50 -23.79
CA ARG A 455 16.57 -7.78 -24.54
C ARG A 455 16.65 -6.98 -25.85
N ARG A 456 15.49 -6.69 -26.45
CA ARG A 456 15.40 -6.01 -27.75
C ARG A 456 15.48 -4.48 -27.67
N VAL A 457 15.05 -3.88 -26.55
CA VAL A 457 15.17 -2.43 -26.34
C VAL A 457 16.66 -1.99 -26.40
N PRO A 458 17.61 -2.65 -25.71
CA PRO A 458 19.03 -2.37 -25.86
C PRO A 458 19.58 -2.60 -27.28
N GLU A 459 19.07 -3.59 -28.02
CA GLU A 459 19.50 -3.85 -29.41
C GLU A 459 19.18 -2.69 -30.36
N PHE A 460 18.09 -1.97 -30.10
CA PHE A 460 17.64 -0.87 -30.96
C PHE A 460 18.10 0.51 -30.48
N PHE A 461 18.11 0.75 -29.16
CA PHE A 461 18.34 2.08 -28.59
C PHE A 461 19.72 2.28 -27.94
N GLY A 462 20.50 1.21 -27.69
CA GLY A 462 21.80 1.26 -27.01
C GLY A 462 21.75 0.79 -25.54
N GLN A 463 22.92 0.67 -24.90
CA GLN A 463 23.04 0.18 -23.51
C GLN A 463 22.65 1.23 -22.45
N ALA A 464 22.27 0.78 -21.25
CA ALA A 464 21.76 1.63 -20.16
C ALA A 464 22.74 2.69 -19.63
N SER A 465 24.05 2.51 -19.84
CA SER A 465 25.10 3.45 -19.42
C SER A 465 25.06 4.81 -20.12
N GLU A 466 24.25 4.97 -21.16
CA GLU A 466 24.11 6.20 -21.96
C GLU A 466 22.85 7.02 -21.62
N MET A 467 22.17 6.71 -20.51
CA MET A 467 20.93 7.39 -20.11
C MET A 467 21.13 8.47 -19.04
N GLU A 468 20.42 9.60 -19.21
CA GLU A 468 20.29 10.68 -18.25
C GLU A 468 19.20 10.34 -17.22
N ILE A 469 19.50 10.47 -15.93
CA ILE A 469 18.54 10.27 -14.83
C ILE A 469 17.66 11.51 -14.70
N LEU A 470 16.34 11.30 -14.70
CA LEU A 470 15.35 12.35 -14.49
C LEU A 470 14.89 12.35 -13.04
N VAL A 471 14.97 13.51 -12.39
CA VAL A 471 14.57 13.74 -11.00
C VAL A 471 13.35 14.66 -10.93
N ASP A 472 12.54 14.53 -9.87
CA ASP A 472 11.36 15.37 -9.64
C ASP A 472 11.72 16.65 -8.88
N GLY A 473 10.71 17.46 -8.52
CA GLY A 473 10.88 18.72 -7.79
C GLY A 473 11.49 18.56 -6.38
N GLU A 474 11.52 17.33 -5.84
CA GLU A 474 12.13 16.98 -4.54
C GLU A 474 13.49 16.27 -4.72
N GLY A 475 13.98 16.11 -5.97
CA GLY A 475 15.26 15.49 -6.29
C GLY A 475 15.23 13.96 -6.37
N GLN A 476 14.06 13.32 -6.34
CA GLN A 476 13.93 11.86 -6.43
C GLN A 476 13.89 11.39 -7.89
N PRO A 477 14.63 10.32 -8.25
CA PRO A 477 14.63 9.78 -9.60
C PRO A 477 13.28 9.13 -9.96
N TRP A 478 12.66 9.57 -11.07
CA TRP A 478 11.37 9.04 -11.55
C TRP A 478 11.43 8.45 -12.97
N GLY A 479 12.56 8.63 -13.67
CA GLY A 479 12.79 7.98 -14.96
C GLY A 479 14.21 8.15 -15.48
N GLN A 480 14.49 7.57 -16.64
CA GLN A 480 15.74 7.70 -17.36
C GLN A 480 15.47 7.99 -18.84
N VAL A 481 16.19 8.92 -19.45
CA VAL A 481 16.05 9.25 -20.87
C VAL A 481 17.38 9.14 -21.60
N SER A 482 17.40 8.43 -22.72
CA SER A 482 18.58 8.33 -23.58
C SER A 482 18.71 9.55 -24.51
N SER A 483 19.92 9.78 -25.02
CA SER A 483 20.17 10.75 -26.10
C SER A 483 19.38 10.44 -27.38
N ASN A 484 18.99 9.18 -27.57
CA ASN A 484 18.28 8.67 -28.74
C ASN A 484 16.75 8.71 -28.58
N GLY A 485 16.23 9.34 -27.52
CA GLY A 485 14.79 9.59 -27.35
C GLY A 485 13.97 8.46 -26.72
N LEU A 486 14.61 7.41 -26.19
CA LEU A 486 13.98 6.39 -25.32
C LEU A 486 13.80 6.93 -23.90
N LEU A 487 12.58 6.91 -23.36
CA LEU A 487 12.26 7.16 -21.96
C LEU A 487 11.90 5.85 -21.23
N ARG A 488 12.56 5.58 -20.12
CA ARG A 488 12.22 4.53 -19.16
C ARG A 488 11.57 5.17 -17.95
N LEU A 489 10.33 4.76 -17.67
CA LEU A 489 9.60 5.21 -16.49
C LEU A 489 9.60 4.10 -15.45
N HIS A 490 9.76 4.45 -14.17
CA HIS A 490 9.52 3.50 -13.08
C HIS A 490 8.02 3.22 -12.96
N ALA A 491 7.50 2.35 -13.83
CA ALA A 491 6.07 2.12 -14.03
C ALA A 491 5.47 1.13 -13.03
N SER A 492 6.28 0.39 -12.28
CA SER A 492 5.82 -0.56 -11.26
C SER A 492 6.64 -0.46 -9.98
N ARG A 493 5.96 -0.14 -8.87
CA ARG A 493 6.46 -0.39 -7.51
C ARG A 493 5.70 -1.57 -6.92
N LEU A 494 6.43 -2.51 -6.31
CA LEU A 494 5.87 -3.33 -5.24
C LEU A 494 5.67 -2.39 -4.04
N HIS A 495 4.41 -2.14 -3.68
CA HIS A 495 3.89 -1.52 -2.44
C HIS A 495 4.67 -0.38 -1.75
N GLY A 496 4.06 0.81 -1.68
CA GLY A 496 4.22 1.70 -0.50
C GLY A 496 4.96 3.03 -0.67
N GLU A 497 5.37 3.44 -1.87
CA GLU A 497 6.30 4.56 -2.01
C GLU A 497 5.78 5.56 -3.07
N ARG A 498 5.83 6.88 -2.78
CA ARG A 498 5.00 7.99 -3.32
C ARG A 498 5.07 8.36 -4.83
N SER A 499 5.83 7.68 -5.68
CA SER A 499 6.14 8.12 -7.07
C SER A 499 5.73 7.17 -8.22
N ALA A 500 4.96 6.10 -7.97
CA ALA A 500 4.46 5.22 -9.03
C ALA A 500 3.12 5.73 -9.64
N PHE A 501 3.02 5.77 -10.98
CA PHE A 501 1.84 6.33 -11.68
C PHE A 501 0.81 5.29 -12.14
N ALA A 502 1.14 4.00 -12.12
CA ALA A 502 0.24 2.90 -12.48
C ALA A 502 0.64 1.59 -11.75
N HIS A 503 -0.26 0.61 -11.71
CA HIS A 503 0.01 -0.70 -11.10
C HIS A 503 -0.46 -1.84 -12.00
N HIS A 504 0.41 -2.78 -12.37
CA HIS A 504 0.06 -3.88 -13.28
C HIS A 504 -0.48 -5.10 -12.51
N GLN A 505 -1.74 -5.48 -12.73
CA GLN A 505 -2.40 -6.56 -11.96
C GLN A 505 -2.19 -7.99 -12.53
N TYR A 506 -1.59 -8.15 -13.72
CA TYR A 506 -1.26 -9.43 -14.37
C TYR A 506 -2.46 -10.39 -14.60
N LYS A 507 -3.61 -9.87 -15.03
CA LYS A 507 -4.90 -10.55 -15.25
C LYS A 507 -5.46 -10.36 -16.70
N GLY A 508 -4.86 -10.99 -17.71
CA GLY A 508 -5.38 -11.01 -19.10
C GLY A 508 -6.35 -12.16 -19.45
N THR A 509 -7.24 -11.97 -20.43
CA THR A 509 -8.41 -12.83 -20.76
C THR A 509 -8.38 -13.73 -21.99
N TRP A 510 -7.39 -13.64 -22.88
CA TRP A 510 -7.37 -14.41 -24.13
C TRP A 510 -7.15 -15.93 -24.01
N TRP A 511 -7.38 -16.50 -22.84
CA TRP A 511 -7.54 -17.93 -22.67
C TRP A 511 -8.98 -18.18 -22.18
N PRO A 512 -9.81 -18.92 -22.94
CA PRO A 512 -11.10 -19.41 -22.44
C PRO A 512 -10.94 -20.14 -21.10
N GLU A 513 -9.80 -20.82 -20.90
CA GLU A 513 -9.43 -21.44 -19.64
C GLU A 513 -8.95 -20.47 -18.54
N ARG A 514 -8.47 -19.24 -18.82
CA ARG A 514 -8.10 -18.26 -17.78
C ARG A 514 -9.28 -17.45 -17.27
N ALA A 515 -10.28 -17.13 -18.07
CA ALA A 515 -11.48 -16.47 -17.54
C ALA A 515 -12.21 -17.38 -16.52
N ALA A 516 -12.23 -18.69 -16.79
CA ALA A 516 -12.71 -19.72 -15.87
C ALA A 516 -11.73 -20.04 -14.71
N ARG A 517 -10.40 -19.90 -14.90
CA ARG A 517 -9.40 -20.07 -13.83
C ARG A 517 -9.24 -18.83 -12.95
N ASN A 518 -9.53 -17.62 -13.40
CA ASN A 518 -9.36 -16.40 -12.59
C ASN A 518 -10.59 -16.12 -11.70
N THR A 519 -11.78 -16.61 -12.07
CA THR A 519 -12.92 -16.76 -11.15
C THR A 519 -12.76 -17.96 -10.20
N ARG A 520 -11.86 -18.91 -10.53
CA ARG A 520 -11.50 -20.06 -9.68
C ARG A 520 -10.10 -19.99 -9.07
N LYS A 521 -9.37 -18.87 -9.14
CA LYS A 521 -8.04 -18.73 -8.52
C LYS A 521 -8.10 -18.46 -7.02
N SER A 522 -9.30 -18.49 -6.47
CA SER A 522 -9.57 -18.81 -5.07
C SER A 522 -9.53 -20.32 -4.76
N GLN A 523 -9.22 -21.20 -5.74
CA GLN A 523 -8.99 -22.63 -5.53
C GLN A 523 -7.81 -23.17 -6.37
N ASP A 524 -6.75 -23.46 -5.60
CA ASP A 524 -5.59 -24.33 -5.80
C ASP A 524 -5.39 -25.16 -7.08
N SER A 525 -4.16 -25.07 -7.60
CA SER A 525 -3.44 -26.24 -8.16
C SER A 525 -1.89 -26.12 -8.15
N LYS A 526 -1.33 -25.06 -7.54
CA LYS A 526 0.13 -24.91 -7.38
C LYS A 526 0.49 -24.23 -6.07
N GLY A 527 0.23 -24.90 -4.94
CA GLY A 527 0.98 -24.81 -3.67
C GLY A 527 1.40 -23.46 -3.08
N ASN A 528 0.93 -22.32 -3.58
CA ASN A 528 1.21 -21.01 -3.03
C ASN A 528 0.14 -20.68 -2.00
N VAL A 529 0.57 -20.41 -0.78
CA VAL A 529 -0.25 -20.05 0.37
C VAL A 529 -1.19 -18.91 -0.03
N ALA A 530 -2.50 -19.08 0.18
CA ALA A 530 -3.47 -18.03 -0.04
C ALA A 530 -3.17 -16.84 0.90
N ILE A 531 -2.95 -15.67 0.32
CA ILE A 531 -2.78 -14.40 1.04
C ILE A 531 -4.13 -14.07 1.68
N PRO A 532 -4.24 -13.96 3.02
CA PRO A 532 -5.50 -13.65 3.66
C PRO A 532 -5.94 -12.21 3.38
N VAL A 533 -7.24 -12.01 3.24
CA VAL A 533 -7.87 -10.70 3.06
C VAL A 533 -8.46 -10.22 4.39
N ILE A 534 -7.98 -9.09 4.89
CA ILE A 534 -8.36 -8.54 6.20
C ILE A 534 -9.23 -7.29 6.01
N GLY A 535 -10.46 -7.32 6.52
CA GLY A 535 -11.36 -6.19 6.56
C GLY A 535 -11.12 -5.32 7.80
N ILE A 536 -10.78 -4.05 7.66
CA ILE A 536 -10.64 -3.09 8.77
C ILE A 536 -11.87 -2.19 8.84
N ARG A 537 -12.54 -2.19 9.98
CA ARG A 537 -13.73 -1.40 10.31
C ARG A 537 -13.41 -0.30 11.31
N GLY A 538 -14.20 0.78 11.28
CA GLY A 538 -14.22 1.79 12.36
C GLY A 538 -13.20 2.91 12.19
N ALA A 539 -12.60 3.03 11.01
CA ALA A 539 -11.52 3.97 10.69
C ALA A 539 -11.97 5.30 10.04
N GLY A 540 -13.18 5.80 10.36
CA GLY A 540 -13.74 6.98 9.71
C GLY A 540 -13.02 8.31 10.01
N PHE A 541 -12.64 9.05 8.95
CA PHE A 541 -11.91 10.31 8.96
C PHE A 541 -12.73 11.53 9.44
N VAL A 542 -12.98 11.64 10.74
CA VAL A 542 -13.40 12.92 11.34
C VAL A 542 -12.33 13.47 12.29
N ASN A 543 -11.43 12.64 12.81
CA ASN A 543 -10.35 13.08 13.68
C ASN A 543 -9.02 12.39 13.37
N LYS A 544 -7.92 13.06 13.72
CA LYS A 544 -6.56 12.63 13.41
C LYS A 544 -6.07 11.46 14.24
N GLY A 545 -6.73 11.20 15.37
CA GLY A 545 -6.55 9.99 16.15
C GLY A 545 -6.93 8.74 15.37
N ALA A 546 -8.12 8.71 14.74
CA ALA A 546 -8.55 7.60 13.91
C ALA A 546 -7.63 7.35 12.70
N GLU A 547 -7.16 8.43 12.07
CA GLU A 547 -6.16 8.34 10.99
C GLU A 547 -4.84 7.71 11.49
N SER A 548 -4.33 8.14 12.65
CA SER A 548 -3.11 7.55 13.23
C SER A 548 -3.29 6.08 13.61
N MET A 549 -4.44 5.70 14.18
CA MET A 549 -4.74 4.30 14.52
C MET A 549 -4.74 3.42 13.28
N LEU A 550 -5.46 3.83 12.22
CA LEU A 550 -5.57 3.05 10.97
C LEU A 550 -4.19 2.84 10.35
N LYS A 551 -3.42 3.94 10.19
CA LYS A 551 -2.08 3.86 9.61
C LYS A 551 -1.15 2.99 10.44
N SER A 552 -1.20 3.10 11.77
CA SER A 552 -0.38 2.26 12.66
C SER A 552 -0.71 0.77 12.49
N VAL A 553 -2.00 0.42 12.48
CA VAL A 553 -2.44 -0.97 12.30
C VAL A 553 -2.00 -1.53 10.94
N ILE A 554 -2.20 -0.77 9.85
CA ILE A 554 -1.78 -1.19 8.51
C ILE A 554 -0.26 -1.37 8.47
N THR A 555 0.52 -0.37 8.88
CA THR A 555 1.98 -0.41 8.82
C THR A 555 2.57 -1.54 9.67
N GLU A 556 2.09 -1.73 10.90
CA GLU A 556 2.62 -2.77 11.80
C GLU A 556 2.23 -4.18 11.33
N LEU A 557 1.04 -4.35 10.75
CA LEU A 557 0.61 -5.64 10.20
C LEU A 557 1.27 -5.96 8.86
N GLU A 558 1.45 -4.99 7.95
CA GLU A 558 2.18 -5.18 6.68
C GLU A 558 3.62 -5.66 6.90
N GLN A 559 4.28 -5.15 7.94
CA GLN A 559 5.63 -5.59 8.31
C GLN A 559 5.68 -7.05 8.81
N ARG A 560 4.55 -7.58 9.29
CA ARG A 560 4.48 -8.91 9.92
C ARG A 560 3.72 -9.93 9.09
N LEU A 561 2.84 -9.52 8.18
CA LEU A 561 1.91 -10.38 7.48
C LEU A 561 1.86 -10.05 5.98
N PRO A 562 2.00 -11.04 5.10
CA PRO A 562 1.66 -10.89 3.70
C PRO A 562 0.14 -11.04 3.54
N CYS A 563 -0.61 -9.94 3.64
CA CYS A 563 -2.08 -9.91 3.55
C CYS A 563 -2.60 -8.71 2.76
N GLU A 564 -3.79 -8.84 2.18
CA GLU A 564 -4.49 -7.72 1.52
C GLU A 564 -5.45 -7.06 2.53
N PHE A 565 -5.39 -5.74 2.66
CA PHE A 565 -6.26 -4.98 3.58
C PHE A 565 -7.39 -4.30 2.82
N LEU A 566 -8.62 -4.51 3.28
CA LEU A 566 -9.82 -3.84 2.79
C LEU A 566 -10.32 -2.91 3.89
N VAL A 567 -10.38 -1.60 3.64
CA VAL A 567 -10.86 -0.63 4.63
C VAL A 567 -12.32 -0.31 4.37
N ASN A 568 -13.15 -0.37 5.41
CA ASN A 568 -14.56 -0.05 5.35
C ASN A 568 -14.92 1.07 6.33
N GLU A 569 -15.27 2.21 5.75
CA GLU A 569 -15.61 3.43 6.48
C GLU A 569 -17.12 3.71 6.51
N SER A 570 -17.93 3.02 5.70
CA SER A 570 -19.33 3.42 5.46
C SER A 570 -20.26 2.32 4.92
N SER A 571 -19.72 1.22 4.41
CA SER A 571 -20.49 0.20 3.67
C SER A 571 -20.08 -1.22 4.08
N PRO A 572 -20.99 -2.04 4.64
CA PRO A 572 -20.63 -3.36 5.18
C PRO A 572 -20.02 -4.37 4.18
N ASP A 573 -19.99 -4.08 2.88
CA ASP A 573 -19.66 -5.06 1.84
C ASP A 573 -18.17 -5.33 1.60
N PHE A 574 -17.25 -4.50 2.10
CA PHE A 574 -15.77 -4.60 1.89
C PHE A 574 -15.30 -4.79 0.42
N GLY A 575 -16.18 -4.94 -0.57
CA GLY A 575 -15.86 -5.11 -1.98
C GLY A 575 -15.38 -6.51 -2.39
N GLY A 576 -15.41 -7.52 -1.51
CA GLY A 576 -14.86 -8.85 -1.81
C GLY A 576 -14.97 -9.86 -0.66
N LYS A 577 -14.35 -11.05 -0.84
CA LYS A 577 -14.25 -12.07 0.20
C LYS A 577 -13.31 -11.55 1.30
N VAL A 578 -13.76 -11.58 2.55
CA VAL A 578 -12.97 -11.22 3.73
C VAL A 578 -12.70 -12.49 4.55
N ASP A 579 -11.46 -12.71 4.97
CA ASP A 579 -11.04 -13.86 5.77
C ASP A 579 -10.96 -13.52 7.27
N LEU A 580 -10.84 -12.24 7.63
CA LEU A 580 -10.78 -11.74 9.02
C LEU A 580 -11.28 -10.29 9.09
N ILE A 581 -11.98 -9.91 10.15
CA ILE A 581 -12.37 -8.51 10.40
C ILE A 581 -11.67 -7.94 11.64
N LEU A 582 -11.02 -6.78 11.49
CA LEU A 582 -10.44 -5.99 12.56
C LEU A 582 -11.34 -4.78 12.85
N ASP A 583 -11.75 -4.62 14.11
CA ASP A 583 -12.56 -3.48 14.54
C ASP A 583 -11.70 -2.45 15.30
N LEU A 584 -11.59 -1.25 14.73
CA LEU A 584 -10.77 -0.14 15.22
C LEU A 584 -11.63 1.05 15.68
N SER A 585 -12.83 0.78 16.21
CA SER A 585 -13.80 1.83 16.56
C SER A 585 -13.41 2.69 17.77
N GLY A 586 -12.33 2.35 18.47
CA GLY A 586 -11.76 3.11 19.59
C GLY A 586 -12.65 3.12 20.85
N PHE A 587 -13.64 4.00 20.91
CA PHE A 587 -14.55 4.16 22.05
C PHE A 587 -16.01 4.21 21.59
N ALA A 588 -16.50 3.09 21.06
CA ALA A 588 -17.85 2.97 20.51
C ALA A 588 -18.79 2.09 21.34
N TYR A 589 -18.24 1.11 22.09
CA TYR A 589 -19.02 0.13 22.85
C TYR A 589 -19.07 0.48 24.33
N SER A 590 -19.80 1.56 24.65
CA SER A 590 -19.98 2.03 26.02
C SER A 590 -21.34 2.71 26.15
N SER A 591 -22.01 2.49 27.28
CA SER A 591 -23.25 3.18 27.68
C SER A 591 -23.08 4.69 27.84
N ARG A 592 -21.83 5.18 27.86
CA ARG A 592 -21.49 6.61 27.94
C ARG A 592 -21.45 7.31 26.57
N VAL A 593 -21.75 6.59 25.48
CA VAL A 593 -21.64 7.10 24.11
C VAL A 593 -23.03 7.23 23.49
N SER A 594 -23.46 8.46 23.16
CA SER A 594 -24.83 8.70 22.66
C SER A 594 -25.19 7.96 21.37
N TRP A 595 -24.20 7.53 20.58
CA TRP A 595 -24.38 6.75 19.35
C TRP A 595 -24.07 5.25 19.50
N GLN A 596 -23.98 4.73 20.73
CA GLN A 596 -23.70 3.31 21.04
C GLN A 596 -24.58 2.32 20.26
N HIS A 597 -25.89 2.58 20.16
CA HIS A 597 -26.82 1.69 19.47
C HIS A 597 -26.58 1.65 17.97
N SER A 598 -26.20 2.77 17.36
CA SER A 598 -25.84 2.84 15.94
C SER A 598 -24.53 2.09 15.67
N ALA A 599 -23.53 2.25 16.55
CA ALA A 599 -22.27 1.53 16.43
C ALA A 599 -22.45 0.00 16.54
N ILE A 600 -23.28 -0.46 17.48
CA ILE A 600 -23.60 -1.89 17.64
C ILE A 600 -24.40 -2.40 16.43
N ALA A 601 -25.38 -1.64 15.94
CA ALA A 601 -26.18 -2.05 14.78
C ALA A 601 -25.30 -2.19 13.52
N SER A 602 -24.41 -1.23 13.28
CA SER A 602 -23.42 -1.29 12.20
C SER A 602 -22.50 -2.51 12.33
N ALA A 603 -22.07 -2.85 13.55
CA ALA A 603 -21.25 -4.04 13.80
C ALA A 603 -21.95 -5.33 13.37
N ARG A 604 -23.21 -5.46 13.81
CA ARG A 604 -24.04 -6.62 13.53
C ARG A 604 -24.35 -6.78 12.05
N GLU A 605 -24.56 -5.67 11.34
CA GLU A 605 -24.79 -5.71 9.90
C GLU A 605 -23.58 -6.30 9.16
N VAL A 606 -22.37 -5.89 9.54
CA VAL A 606 -21.14 -6.45 8.96
C VAL A 606 -20.98 -7.94 9.33
N GLN A 607 -21.22 -8.32 10.60
CA GLN A 607 -21.20 -9.74 11.02
C GLN A 607 -22.21 -10.59 10.26
N GLN A 608 -23.38 -10.03 9.97
CA GLN A 608 -24.45 -10.73 9.23
C GLN A 608 -24.08 -10.93 7.75
N ARG A 609 -23.38 -9.99 7.14
CA ARG A 609 -22.93 -10.14 5.74
C ARG A 609 -21.72 -11.07 5.61
N HIS A 610 -20.82 -11.02 6.60
CA HIS A 610 -19.60 -11.83 6.66
C HIS A 610 -19.72 -12.93 7.72
N GLN A 611 -20.80 -13.72 7.64
CA GLN A 611 -21.07 -14.79 8.61
C GLN A 611 -19.95 -15.83 8.62
N GLY A 612 -19.51 -16.20 9.83
CA GLY A 612 -18.44 -17.18 10.04
C GLY A 612 -17.02 -16.63 9.86
N VAL A 613 -16.86 -15.35 9.51
CA VAL A 613 -15.56 -14.68 9.50
C VAL A 613 -15.17 -14.31 10.94
N PRO A 614 -13.95 -14.62 11.41
CA PRO A 614 -13.49 -14.23 12.74
C PRO A 614 -13.35 -12.71 12.87
N TRP A 615 -13.57 -12.20 14.09
CA TRP A 615 -13.39 -10.79 14.43
C TRP A 615 -12.33 -10.62 15.51
N ILE A 616 -11.58 -9.53 15.40
CA ILE A 616 -10.72 -9.02 16.46
C ILE A 616 -11.11 -7.56 16.70
N PHE A 617 -11.66 -7.29 17.87
CA PHE A 617 -11.84 -5.93 18.36
C PHE A 617 -10.48 -5.48 18.89
N LEU A 618 -9.83 -4.56 18.17
CA LEU A 618 -8.50 -4.05 18.51
C LEU A 618 -8.54 -3.20 19.78
N SER A 619 -7.42 -2.57 20.14
CA SER A 619 -7.27 -1.77 21.37
C SER A 619 -8.37 -0.72 21.50
N GLN A 620 -9.35 -1.00 22.35
CA GLN A 620 -10.54 -0.17 22.53
C GLN A 620 -10.77 0.14 24.02
N THR A 621 -11.31 1.33 24.29
CA THR A 621 -11.93 1.59 25.60
C THR A 621 -13.34 1.03 25.56
N LEU A 622 -13.67 0.19 26.56
CA LEU A 622 -14.85 -0.66 26.54
C LEU A 622 -15.63 -0.51 27.84
N GLY A 623 -16.95 -0.42 27.71
CA GLY A 623 -17.85 -0.26 28.86
C GLY A 623 -17.82 1.16 29.48
N PRO A 624 -18.56 1.36 30.59
CA PRO A 624 -19.51 0.42 31.19
C PRO A 624 -20.65 0.06 30.21
N PHE A 625 -21.26 -1.12 30.36
CA PHE A 625 -22.21 -1.67 29.37
C PHE A 625 -23.69 -1.54 29.77
N GLN A 626 -24.01 -0.67 30.72
CA GLN A 626 -25.37 -0.52 31.26
C GLN A 626 -26.43 -0.31 30.16
N GLY A 627 -27.39 -1.23 30.07
CA GLY A 627 -28.47 -1.20 29.07
C GLY A 627 -28.08 -1.69 27.67
N ILE A 628 -26.85 -2.13 27.46
CA ILE A 628 -26.34 -2.70 26.21
C ILE A 628 -25.59 -4.04 26.41
N GLU A 629 -25.63 -4.62 27.61
CA GLU A 629 -24.86 -5.80 28.03
C GLU A 629 -25.12 -6.99 27.11
N GLN A 630 -26.39 -7.36 26.94
CA GLN A 630 -26.76 -8.48 26.08
C GLN A 630 -26.29 -8.24 24.64
N LYS A 631 -26.41 -7.01 24.15
CA LYS A 631 -26.07 -6.70 22.77
C LYS A 631 -24.58 -6.79 22.50
N CYS A 632 -23.76 -6.31 23.44
CA CYS A 632 -22.31 -6.41 23.40
C CYS A 632 -21.84 -7.86 23.61
N ARG A 633 -22.44 -8.61 24.54
CA ARG A 633 -22.12 -10.03 24.73
C ARG A 633 -22.35 -10.85 23.46
N GLU A 634 -23.50 -10.68 22.83
CA GLU A 634 -23.82 -11.32 21.53
C GLU A 634 -22.84 -10.90 20.43
N LEU A 635 -22.42 -9.63 20.42
CA LEU A 635 -21.48 -9.11 19.42
C LEU A 635 -20.07 -9.68 19.60
N PHE A 636 -19.62 -9.89 20.85
CA PHE A 636 -18.26 -10.31 21.17
C PHE A 636 -18.07 -11.83 21.21
N ASN A 637 -19.12 -12.60 21.49
CA ASN A 637 -19.05 -14.07 21.57
C ASN A 637 -18.36 -14.70 20.34
N GLY A 638 -17.41 -15.60 20.58
CA GLY A 638 -16.63 -16.30 19.56
C GLY A 638 -15.47 -15.49 18.97
N HIS A 639 -15.18 -14.30 19.51
CA HIS A 639 -14.18 -13.37 18.96
C HIS A 639 -13.16 -12.91 20.01
N LEU A 640 -12.09 -12.26 19.55
CA LEU A 640 -11.06 -11.66 20.40
C LEU A 640 -11.38 -10.19 20.65
N VAL A 641 -11.33 -9.76 21.92
CA VAL A 641 -11.60 -8.39 22.34
C VAL A 641 -10.42 -7.83 23.13
N CYS A 642 -9.78 -6.78 22.60
CA CYS A 642 -8.60 -6.17 23.21
C CYS A 642 -9.02 -4.92 24.01
N ALA A 643 -8.88 -4.97 25.33
CA ALA A 643 -9.11 -3.84 26.22
C ALA A 643 -7.86 -2.96 26.29
N ARG A 644 -8.03 -1.67 26.06
CA ARG A 644 -6.92 -0.70 26.06
C ARG A 644 -6.37 -0.36 27.45
N ASP A 645 -7.20 -0.51 28.48
CA ASP A 645 -6.93 -0.08 29.84
C ASP A 645 -7.56 -1.05 30.86
N ASP A 646 -7.03 -1.07 32.09
CA ASP A 646 -7.46 -2.00 33.15
C ASP A 646 -8.94 -1.85 33.50
N VAL A 647 -9.48 -0.63 33.43
CA VAL A 647 -10.90 -0.38 33.69
C VAL A 647 -11.77 -1.04 32.61
N SER A 648 -11.39 -0.90 31.34
CA SER A 648 -12.03 -1.56 30.22
C SER A 648 -11.92 -3.08 30.33
N TYR A 649 -10.77 -3.59 30.77
CA TYR A 649 -10.56 -5.02 31.00
C TYR A 649 -11.48 -5.56 32.11
N GLN A 650 -11.61 -4.85 33.23
CA GLN A 650 -12.56 -5.18 34.30
C GLN A 650 -14.02 -5.13 33.81
N HIS A 651 -14.38 -4.16 32.97
CA HIS A 651 -15.72 -4.11 32.38
C HIS A 651 -16.00 -5.33 31.49
N LEU A 652 -15.03 -5.81 30.72
CA LEU A 652 -15.17 -7.04 29.93
C LEU A 652 -15.31 -8.29 30.80
N GLN A 653 -14.51 -8.40 31.87
CA GLN A 653 -14.62 -9.50 32.84
C GLN A 653 -16.01 -9.54 33.48
N ASN A 654 -16.52 -8.37 33.89
CA ASN A 654 -17.84 -8.24 34.50
C ASN A 654 -18.99 -8.46 33.50
N LEU A 655 -18.79 -8.16 32.21
CA LEU A 655 -19.79 -8.41 31.18
C LEU A 655 -20.09 -9.91 31.06
N GLY A 656 -19.05 -10.75 31.12
CA GLY A 656 -19.13 -12.21 30.96
C GLY A 656 -19.61 -12.63 29.57
N GLY A 657 -19.20 -13.81 29.11
CA GLY A 657 -19.57 -14.35 27.79
C GLY A 657 -18.54 -15.35 27.27
N ASP A 658 -18.81 -15.93 26.11
CA ASP A 658 -17.92 -16.90 25.46
C ASP A 658 -17.03 -16.17 24.44
N PHE A 659 -16.14 -15.30 24.91
CA PHE A 659 -15.19 -14.56 24.08
C PHE A 659 -13.84 -14.41 24.76
N GLU A 660 -12.78 -14.29 23.96
CA GLU A 660 -11.44 -14.07 24.47
C GLU A 660 -11.21 -12.58 24.72
N HIS A 661 -10.59 -12.24 25.83
CA HIS A 661 -10.28 -10.87 26.18
C HIS A 661 -8.86 -10.74 26.70
N VAL A 662 -8.14 -9.75 26.19
CA VAL A 662 -6.74 -9.46 26.55
C VAL A 662 -6.59 -7.96 26.80
N THR A 663 -5.58 -7.59 27.58
CA THR A 663 -5.12 -6.20 27.64
C THR A 663 -4.25 -5.89 26.42
N SER A 664 -4.27 -4.64 25.98
CA SER A 664 -3.45 -4.16 24.87
C SER A 664 -3.09 -2.69 25.07
N PRO A 665 -1.86 -2.26 24.74
CA PRO A 665 -1.56 -0.83 24.66
C PRO A 665 -2.34 -0.17 23.52
N ASP A 666 -2.38 1.15 23.49
CA ASP A 666 -2.90 1.87 22.32
C ASP A 666 -2.05 1.56 21.08
N VAL A 667 -2.68 1.39 19.92
CA VAL A 667 -1.99 0.99 18.69
C VAL A 667 -1.07 2.08 18.13
N THR A 668 -1.17 3.33 18.63
CA THR A 668 -0.47 4.50 18.06
C THR A 668 0.86 4.86 18.73
N TRP A 669 1.32 4.11 19.75
CA TRP A 669 2.62 4.35 20.40
C TRP A 669 3.79 4.32 19.41
N ASN A 670 3.76 3.43 18.41
CA ASN A 670 4.77 3.30 17.36
C ASN A 670 4.53 4.18 16.13
N PHE A 671 3.44 4.96 16.10
CA PHE A 671 3.09 5.78 14.95
C PHE A 671 4.19 6.81 14.65
N LYS A 672 4.69 6.91 13.43
CA LYS A 672 5.79 7.84 13.11
C LYS A 672 5.26 9.20 12.68
N GLY A 673 5.80 10.27 13.25
CA GLY A 673 5.57 11.64 12.80
C GLY A 673 6.58 12.06 11.74
N ASN A 674 6.21 13.02 10.88
CA ASN A 674 7.14 13.64 9.93
C ASN A 674 7.77 14.89 10.58
N HIS A 675 8.89 14.68 11.28
CA HIS A 675 9.58 15.73 12.03
C HIS A 675 9.97 16.94 11.17
N GLU A 676 10.49 16.70 9.96
CA GLU A 676 10.94 17.77 9.06
C GLU A 676 9.76 18.59 8.53
N ARG A 677 8.69 17.91 8.09
CA ARG A 677 7.47 18.62 7.67
C ARG A 677 6.83 19.38 8.84
N GLY A 678 6.87 18.83 10.04
CA GLY A 678 6.45 19.52 11.27
C GLY A 678 7.23 20.81 11.51
N ARG A 679 8.56 20.78 11.33
CA ARG A 679 9.42 21.96 11.44
C ARG A 679 9.05 23.03 10.41
N GLN A 680 8.79 22.62 9.16
CA GLN A 680 8.37 23.53 8.09
C GLN A 680 7.03 24.20 8.40
N ILE A 681 6.04 23.44 8.90
CA ILE A 681 4.73 23.98 9.30
C ILE A 681 4.88 25.03 10.40
N LEU A 682 5.77 24.84 11.37
CA LEU A 682 6.05 25.83 12.40
C LEU A 682 6.63 27.13 11.81
N VAL A 683 7.58 27.02 10.88
CA VAL A 683 8.16 28.18 10.18
C VAL A 683 7.11 28.90 9.32
N GLU A 684 6.23 28.16 8.64
CA GLU A 684 5.10 28.71 7.87
C GLU A 684 4.14 29.52 8.76
N LEU A 685 3.95 29.07 10.02
CA LEU A 685 3.19 29.78 11.05
C LEU A 685 3.97 30.89 11.76
N GLN A 686 5.17 31.23 11.27
CA GLN A 686 6.06 32.26 11.83
C GLN A 686 6.51 31.96 13.27
N LEU A 687 6.56 30.69 13.63
CA LEU A 687 7.11 30.21 14.89
C LEU A 687 8.56 29.75 14.68
N ASN A 688 9.43 30.04 15.63
CA ASN A 688 10.79 29.55 15.61
C ASN A 688 10.87 28.19 16.34
N PRO A 689 11.12 27.06 15.64
CA PRO A 689 11.20 25.75 16.27
C PRO A 689 12.40 25.58 17.21
N ASP A 690 13.38 26.48 17.18
CA ASP A 690 14.56 26.44 18.06
C ASP A 690 14.39 27.27 19.35
N GLN A 691 13.19 27.78 19.60
CA GLN A 691 12.82 28.53 20.81
C GLN A 691 11.72 27.79 21.58
N PRO A 692 11.62 27.96 22.91
CA PRO A 692 10.65 27.24 23.71
C PRO A 692 9.23 27.37 23.17
N LEU A 693 8.53 26.24 23.01
CA LEU A 693 7.24 26.14 22.33
C LEU A 693 6.24 25.29 23.12
N ILE A 694 5.07 25.86 23.42
CA ILE A 694 3.98 25.16 24.10
C ILE A 694 2.80 24.97 23.15
N GLY A 695 2.37 23.71 23.01
CA GLY A 695 1.16 23.35 22.27
C GLY A 695 -0.09 23.42 23.14
N ILE A 696 -1.16 24.01 22.62
CA ILE A 696 -2.49 24.03 23.24
C ILE A 696 -3.46 23.25 22.36
N GLY A 697 -3.90 22.08 22.82
CA GLY A 697 -4.79 21.18 22.08
C GLY A 697 -6.25 21.20 22.58
N PRO A 698 -7.12 22.09 22.07
CA PRO A 698 -8.51 22.17 22.51
C PRO A 698 -9.36 20.99 22.02
N ASN A 699 -10.55 20.84 22.61
CA ASN A 699 -11.50 19.79 22.23
C ASN A 699 -12.91 20.36 22.18
N MET A 700 -13.51 20.34 20.98
CA MET A 700 -14.88 20.79 20.75
C MET A 700 -15.90 20.13 21.69
N ARG A 701 -15.72 18.85 22.03
CA ARG A 701 -16.64 18.12 22.91
C ARG A 701 -16.56 18.57 24.36
N ALA A 702 -15.43 19.12 24.79
CA ALA A 702 -15.29 19.76 26.09
C ALA A 702 -16.12 21.04 26.15
N TYR A 703 -15.96 21.86 25.11
CA TYR A 703 -16.62 23.14 24.96
C TYR A 703 -18.15 22.99 24.88
N GLU A 704 -18.64 21.97 24.16
CA GLU A 704 -20.07 21.64 24.11
C GLU A 704 -20.66 21.24 25.48
N ARG A 705 -19.82 20.83 26.44
CA ARG A 705 -20.25 20.36 27.78
C ARG A 705 -20.08 21.38 28.90
N SER A 706 -19.22 22.39 28.70
CA SER A 706 -18.92 23.41 29.72
C SER A 706 -18.70 24.78 29.09
N SER A 707 -19.48 25.75 29.53
CA SER A 707 -19.34 27.16 29.15
C SER A 707 -18.02 27.78 29.61
N ASP A 708 -17.39 27.23 30.66
CA ASP A 708 -16.18 27.77 31.26
C ASP A 708 -14.89 27.28 30.60
N TYR A 709 -14.98 26.30 29.70
CA TYR A 709 -13.83 25.69 29.04
C TYR A 709 -13.05 26.67 28.17
N LEU A 710 -13.72 27.46 27.31
CA LEU A 710 -13.05 28.44 26.45
C LEU A 710 -12.46 29.62 27.25
N PRO A 711 -13.19 30.25 28.20
CA PRO A 711 -12.61 31.26 29.09
C PRO A 711 -11.37 30.77 29.85
N MET A 712 -11.37 29.52 30.32
CA MET A 712 -10.20 28.90 30.96
C MET A 712 -9.01 28.80 29.99
N LEU A 713 -9.21 28.33 28.76
CA LEU A 713 -8.13 28.26 27.76
C LEU A 713 -7.56 29.64 27.40
N ILE A 714 -8.39 30.69 27.34
CA ILE A 714 -7.93 32.06 27.08
C ILE A 714 -7.03 32.54 28.23
N ARG A 715 -7.44 32.34 29.49
CA ARG A 715 -6.60 32.67 30.67
C ARG A 715 -5.28 31.90 30.69
N LEU A 716 -5.31 30.62 30.31
CA LEU A 716 -4.13 29.78 30.16
C LEU A 716 -3.15 30.36 29.13
N VAL A 717 -3.66 30.75 27.96
CA VAL A 717 -2.86 31.36 26.89
C VAL A 717 -2.26 32.70 27.33
N GLU A 718 -3.04 33.56 27.99
CA GLU A 718 -2.55 34.84 28.52
C GLU A 718 -1.43 34.63 29.55
N ARG A 719 -1.57 33.63 30.43
CA ARG A 719 -0.58 33.34 31.46
C ARG A 719 0.72 32.77 30.92
N LEU A 720 0.67 31.95 29.87
CA LEU A 720 1.85 31.28 29.29
C LEU A 720 2.57 32.11 28.23
N ARG A 721 1.93 33.14 27.66
CA ARG A 721 2.51 33.99 26.61
C ARG A 721 3.89 34.58 26.95
N PRO A 722 4.20 34.96 28.21
CA PRO A 722 5.54 35.45 28.56
C PRO A 722 6.62 34.35 28.65
N GLU A 723 6.22 33.08 28.78
CA GLU A 723 7.12 31.97 29.08
C GLU A 723 7.68 31.30 27.82
N ALA A 724 6.89 31.25 26.73
CA ALA A 724 7.22 30.52 25.51
C ALA A 724 6.37 31.00 24.31
N GLN A 725 6.78 30.58 23.12
CA GLN A 725 5.89 30.65 21.96
C GLN A 725 4.71 29.69 22.16
N LEU A 726 3.53 30.07 21.69
CA LEU A 726 2.31 29.28 21.83
C LEU A 726 1.73 28.93 20.47
N ILE A 727 1.25 27.70 20.33
CA ILE A 727 0.54 27.24 19.14
C ILE A 727 -0.73 26.48 19.52
N ALA A 728 -1.84 26.78 18.84
CA ALA A 728 -3.08 26.02 18.98
C ALA A 728 -3.14 24.87 17.97
N LEU A 729 -3.42 23.67 18.47
CA LEU A 729 -3.31 22.42 17.74
C LEU A 729 -4.68 21.70 17.65
N PRO A 730 -5.40 21.80 16.52
CA PRO A 730 -6.63 21.05 16.31
C PRO A 730 -6.33 19.56 16.07
N HIS A 731 -7.23 18.67 16.50
CA HIS A 731 -7.12 17.21 16.26
C HIS A 731 -8.40 16.59 15.69
N GLU A 732 -9.50 17.33 15.62
CA GLU A 732 -10.74 16.99 14.90
C GLU A 732 -10.99 17.97 13.76
N PHE A 733 -11.30 17.42 12.57
CA PHE A 733 -11.56 18.17 11.34
C PHE A 733 -12.87 17.68 10.73
N ARG A 734 -13.90 18.53 10.69
CA ARG A 734 -15.21 18.17 10.11
C ARG A 734 -15.34 18.75 8.70
N ASN A 735 -15.64 17.87 7.73
CA ASN A 735 -16.01 18.29 6.38
C ASN A 735 -17.50 18.70 6.36
N GLY A 736 -17.83 19.87 5.80
CA GLY A 736 -19.23 20.30 5.58
C GLY A 736 -19.82 21.33 6.55
N GLY A 737 -19.01 22.18 7.19
CA GLY A 737 -19.51 23.44 7.80
C GLY A 737 -19.95 23.40 9.27
N GLY A 738 -19.63 22.34 10.03
CA GLY A 738 -19.83 22.30 11.48
C GLY A 738 -18.64 22.87 12.29
N LYS A 739 -18.87 23.29 13.55
CA LYS A 739 -17.78 23.67 14.47
C LYS A 739 -16.92 22.43 14.81
N ASP A 740 -15.61 22.54 14.63
CA ASP A 740 -14.58 21.56 15.03
C ASP A 740 -13.45 22.25 15.83
N ASP A 741 -12.37 21.55 16.16
CA ASP A 741 -11.33 22.09 17.05
C ASP A 741 -10.74 23.41 16.56
N ARG A 742 -10.68 23.64 15.23
CA ARG A 742 -10.18 24.90 14.65
C ARG A 742 -10.99 26.10 15.08
N TYR A 743 -12.31 25.93 15.31
CA TYR A 743 -13.14 26.99 15.86
C TYR A 743 -12.61 27.45 17.22
N LEU A 744 -12.25 26.52 18.10
CA LEU A 744 -11.71 26.87 19.42
C LEU A 744 -10.31 27.46 19.29
N CYS A 745 -9.44 26.86 18.48
CA CYS A 745 -8.10 27.37 18.25
C CYS A 745 -8.11 28.86 17.81
N ARG A 746 -9.01 29.23 16.88
CA ARG A 746 -9.19 30.62 16.44
C ARG A 746 -9.59 31.58 17.56
N GLN A 747 -10.33 31.13 18.56
CA GLN A 747 -10.74 31.98 19.68
C GLN A 747 -9.59 32.26 20.66
N LEU A 748 -8.49 31.51 20.60
CA LEU A 748 -7.35 31.67 21.53
C LEU A 748 -6.42 32.84 21.16
N GLY A 749 -6.50 33.35 19.93
CA GLY A 749 -5.67 34.49 19.50
C GLY A 749 -4.16 34.19 19.46
N ILE A 750 -3.78 32.94 19.21
CA ILE A 750 -2.39 32.47 19.01
C ILE A 750 -2.26 31.78 17.64
N PRO A 751 -1.04 31.63 17.08
CA PRO A 751 -0.81 30.87 15.87
C PRO A 751 -1.53 29.51 15.91
N THR A 752 -2.29 29.22 14.86
CA THR A 752 -3.20 28.07 14.80
C THR A 752 -2.97 27.34 13.48
N ILE A 753 -2.95 26.01 13.54
CA ILE A 753 -2.98 25.18 12.34
C ILE A 753 -4.40 25.21 11.74
N GLU A 754 -4.59 25.89 10.60
CA GLU A 754 -5.91 26.03 9.95
C GLU A 754 -6.17 24.96 8.88
N ASP A 755 -5.11 24.45 8.25
CA ASP A 755 -5.16 23.47 7.17
C ASP A 755 -5.38 22.04 7.68
N THR A 756 -5.94 21.19 6.82
CA THR A 756 -6.15 19.77 7.12
C THR A 756 -4.85 18.99 6.93
N HIS A 757 -3.92 19.12 7.87
CA HIS A 757 -2.70 18.30 7.89
C HIS A 757 -3.02 16.85 8.25
N SER A 758 -2.23 15.92 7.73
CA SER A 758 -2.27 14.49 8.08
C SER A 758 -1.89 14.26 9.55
N ALA A 759 -2.23 13.09 10.08
CA ALA A 759 -1.84 12.72 11.45
C ALA A 759 -0.31 12.66 11.62
N GLU A 760 0.43 12.27 10.57
CA GLU A 760 1.90 12.23 10.54
C GLU A 760 2.51 13.63 10.68
N GLU A 761 1.95 14.61 9.98
CA GLU A 761 2.39 16.00 10.03
C GLU A 761 2.09 16.64 11.38
N LEU A 762 0.89 16.41 11.94
CA LEU A 762 0.55 16.94 13.28
C LEU A 762 1.42 16.33 14.37
N LYS A 763 1.72 15.02 14.31
CA LYS A 763 2.70 14.40 15.21
C LYS A 763 4.10 14.98 15.00
N GLY A 764 4.46 15.29 13.76
CA GLY A 764 5.67 16.03 13.40
C GLY A 764 5.73 17.40 14.08
N VAL A 765 4.65 18.17 14.07
CA VAL A 765 4.60 19.47 14.77
C VAL A 765 4.74 19.28 16.29
N ILE A 766 4.02 18.32 16.88
CA ILE A 766 4.10 18.02 18.32
C ILE A 766 5.53 17.67 18.75
N SER A 767 6.33 17.04 17.88
CA SER A 767 7.70 16.65 18.22
C SER A 767 8.66 17.81 18.50
N HIS A 768 8.26 19.05 18.19
CA HIS A 768 9.01 20.27 18.50
C HIS A 768 8.47 21.02 19.72
N PHE A 769 7.52 20.46 20.47
CA PHE A 769 6.97 21.10 21.65
C PHE A 769 7.81 20.76 22.88
N ASP A 770 7.95 21.73 23.78
CA ASP A 770 8.52 21.55 25.11
C ASP A 770 7.46 21.11 26.14
N LEU A 771 6.19 21.43 25.86
CA LEU A 771 5.03 21.05 26.68
C LEU A 771 3.78 21.03 25.80
N LEU A 772 2.92 20.04 25.99
CA LEU A 772 1.60 19.97 25.37
C LEU A 772 0.49 20.00 26.42
N VAL A 773 -0.32 21.06 26.42
CA VAL A 773 -1.51 21.16 27.27
C VAL A 773 -2.75 20.92 26.42
N GLY A 774 -3.55 19.90 26.72
CA GLY A 774 -4.68 19.61 25.84
C GLY A 774 -5.68 18.62 26.39
N SER A 775 -6.73 18.39 25.61
CA SER A 775 -7.84 17.54 26.00
C SER A 775 -8.30 16.57 24.90
N ARG A 776 -7.46 16.39 23.89
CA ARG A 776 -7.59 15.38 22.84
C ARG A 776 -6.66 14.21 23.13
N PHE A 777 -7.24 13.04 23.37
CA PHE A 777 -6.50 11.83 23.77
C PHE A 777 -5.29 11.51 22.89
N HIS A 778 -5.48 11.43 21.56
CA HIS A 778 -4.40 11.09 20.63
C HIS A 778 -3.39 12.22 20.42
N ALA A 779 -3.72 13.47 20.76
CA ALA A 779 -2.73 14.55 20.78
C ALA A 779 -1.77 14.36 21.96
N LEU A 780 -2.33 14.12 23.15
CA LEU A 780 -1.56 13.85 24.37
C LEU A 780 -0.68 12.61 24.21
N LEU A 781 -1.25 11.52 23.69
CA LEU A 781 -0.51 10.29 23.41
C LEU A 781 0.60 10.51 22.36
N ALA A 782 0.36 11.31 21.33
CA ALA A 782 1.41 11.67 20.36
C ALA A 782 2.57 12.42 21.05
N GLY A 783 2.28 13.36 21.97
CA GLY A 783 3.30 14.03 22.78
C GLY A 783 4.10 13.06 23.65
N LEU A 784 3.41 12.24 24.44
CA LEU A 784 4.03 11.24 25.30
C LEU A 784 4.92 10.26 24.53
N SER A 785 4.46 9.78 23.38
CA SER A 785 5.24 8.88 22.53
C SER A 785 6.51 9.50 21.95
N MET A 786 6.65 10.83 21.99
CA MET A 786 7.82 11.56 21.52
C MET A 786 8.67 12.11 22.67
N GLY A 787 8.42 11.71 23.92
CA GLY A 787 9.16 12.24 25.07
C GLY A 787 8.70 13.61 25.53
N ILE A 788 7.57 14.12 25.02
CA ILE A 788 7.09 15.48 25.33
C ILE A 788 6.20 15.44 26.58
N PRO A 789 6.49 16.26 27.61
CA PRO A 789 5.61 16.45 28.76
C PRO A 789 4.21 16.90 28.35
N VAL A 790 3.19 16.33 28.97
CA VAL A 790 1.80 16.69 28.67
C VAL A 790 0.99 16.98 29.94
N VAL A 791 0.05 17.91 29.84
CA VAL A 791 -0.97 18.16 30.87
C VAL A 791 -2.34 17.91 30.25
N ALA A 792 -3.08 16.95 30.81
CA ALA A 792 -4.39 16.59 30.33
C ALA A 792 -5.46 17.44 31.02
N LEU A 793 -6.18 18.25 30.24
CA LEU A 793 -7.37 18.97 30.68
C LEU A 793 -8.57 18.02 30.55
N GLY A 794 -8.76 17.14 31.54
CA GLY A 794 -9.62 15.97 31.45
C GLY A 794 -11.00 16.13 32.09
N TRP A 795 -11.96 15.35 31.60
CA TRP A 795 -13.31 15.15 32.20
C TRP A 795 -13.74 13.68 32.14
N ALA A 796 -12.80 12.78 31.83
CA ALA A 796 -13.05 11.36 31.66
C ALA A 796 -11.85 10.56 32.16
N HIS A 797 -12.12 9.46 32.86
CA HIS A 797 -11.12 8.53 33.42
C HIS A 797 -10.01 8.08 32.45
N LYS A 798 -10.26 8.10 31.13
CA LYS A 798 -9.25 7.72 30.12
C LYS A 798 -7.98 8.58 30.12
N TYR A 799 -8.04 9.84 30.60
CA TYR A 799 -6.86 10.71 30.68
C TYR A 799 -5.97 10.33 31.86
N GLU A 800 -6.59 10.06 33.00
CA GLU A 800 -5.93 9.57 34.21
C GLU A 800 -5.30 8.20 33.98
N ALA A 801 -6.00 7.31 33.27
CA ALA A 801 -5.45 6.01 32.85
C ALA A 801 -4.22 6.18 31.94
N LEU A 802 -4.31 7.02 30.91
CA LEU A 802 -3.18 7.29 29.99
C LEU A 802 -1.93 7.80 30.72
N LEU A 803 -2.11 8.74 31.65
CA LEU A 803 -1.00 9.32 32.40
C LEU A 803 -0.53 8.43 33.55
N GLY A 804 -1.42 7.68 34.19
CA GLY A 804 -1.08 6.74 35.25
C GLY A 804 -0.22 5.59 34.77
N ASP A 805 -0.45 5.13 33.54
CA ASP A 805 0.36 4.11 32.84
C ASP A 805 1.86 4.44 32.78
N ILE A 806 2.23 5.71 32.93
CA ILE A 806 3.61 6.21 32.90
C ILE A 806 3.98 7.00 34.15
N GLY A 807 3.17 6.91 35.22
CA GLY A 807 3.44 7.55 36.52
C GLY A 807 3.20 9.05 36.58
N LEU A 808 2.39 9.62 35.67
CA LEU A 808 2.13 11.07 35.54
C LEU A 808 0.68 11.46 35.87
N SER A 809 -0.06 10.65 36.64
CA SER A 809 -1.46 10.91 36.99
C SER A 809 -1.71 12.31 37.57
N GLU A 810 -0.73 12.87 38.28
CA GLU A 810 -0.80 14.22 38.86
C GLU A 810 -0.90 15.36 37.83
N PHE A 811 -0.65 15.08 36.55
CA PHE A 811 -0.82 16.02 35.43
C PHE A 811 -2.14 15.79 34.66
N SER A 812 -3.03 14.95 35.19
CA SER A 812 -4.41 14.79 34.72
C SER A 812 -5.36 15.63 35.56
N LEU A 813 -5.75 16.80 35.05
CA LEU A 813 -6.60 17.74 35.77
C LEU A 813 -8.08 17.38 35.66
N SER A 814 -8.78 17.44 36.79
CA SER A 814 -10.23 17.44 36.89
C SER A 814 -10.80 18.87 36.86
N PRO A 815 -12.09 19.08 36.56
CA PRO A 815 -12.69 20.41 36.50
C PRO A 815 -12.58 21.26 37.78
N GLN A 816 -12.35 20.63 38.94
CA GLN A 816 -12.21 21.29 40.24
C GLN A 816 -10.77 21.70 40.57
N ASP A 817 -9.79 21.20 39.80
CA ASP A 817 -8.37 21.40 40.08
C ASP A 817 -7.89 22.76 39.56
N SER A 818 -6.92 23.37 40.27
CA SER A 818 -6.25 24.58 39.80
C SER A 818 -5.30 24.24 38.66
N TRP A 819 -5.70 24.56 37.42
CA TRP A 819 -4.89 24.29 36.23
C TRP A 819 -3.56 25.07 36.24
N GLU A 820 -3.52 26.26 36.84
CA GLU A 820 -2.38 27.17 36.76
C GLU A 820 -1.14 26.59 37.45
N GLU A 821 -1.29 26.11 38.68
CA GLU A 821 -0.19 25.52 39.45
C GLU A 821 0.37 24.27 38.76
N CYS A 822 -0.52 23.40 38.26
CA CYS A 822 -0.13 22.17 37.58
C CYS A 822 0.62 22.42 36.27
N VAL A 823 0.12 23.35 35.43
CA VAL A 823 0.77 23.66 34.15
C VAL A 823 2.12 24.34 34.36
N LEU A 824 2.22 25.28 35.30
CA LEU A 824 3.49 25.95 35.61
C LEU A 824 4.51 24.98 36.22
N ARG A 825 4.06 24.04 37.06
CA ARG A 825 4.90 22.96 37.57
C ARG A 825 5.42 22.09 36.44
N ALA A 826 4.55 21.61 35.54
CA ALA A 826 4.95 20.83 34.37
C ALA A 826 5.95 21.59 33.48
N TRP A 827 5.72 22.89 33.26
CA TRP A 827 6.62 23.75 32.50
C TRP A 827 8.01 23.89 33.14
N SER A 828 8.05 24.10 34.45
CA SER A 828 9.31 24.23 35.20
C SER A 828 10.11 22.92 35.26
N GLN A 829 9.44 21.77 35.22
CA GLN A 829 10.04 20.44 35.34
C GLN A 829 10.15 19.70 34.00
N ARG A 830 9.89 20.37 32.87
CA ARG A 830 9.76 19.74 31.54
C ARG A 830 10.95 18.86 31.14
N GLU A 831 12.19 19.26 31.44
CA GLU A 831 13.39 18.48 31.12
C GLU A 831 13.45 17.17 31.93
N LEU A 832 13.11 17.24 33.23
CA LEU A 832 13.03 16.07 34.11
C LEU A 832 11.91 15.13 33.65
N LEU A 833 10.74 15.69 33.35
CA LEU A 833 9.58 14.94 32.88
C LEU A 833 9.84 14.26 31.54
N SER A 834 10.51 14.95 30.61
CA SER A 834 10.87 14.39 29.30
C SER A 834 11.72 13.12 29.45
N GLY A 835 12.75 13.15 30.31
CA GLY A 835 13.58 11.96 30.57
C GLY A 835 12.84 10.80 31.26
N VAL A 836 11.80 11.08 32.07
CA VAL A 836 10.92 10.03 32.61
C VAL A 836 10.03 9.46 31.51
N ILE A 837 9.42 10.32 30.70
CA ILE A 837 8.51 9.95 29.62
C ILE A 837 9.23 9.13 28.57
N GLU A 838 10.45 9.48 28.15
CA GLU A 838 11.20 8.71 27.16
C GLU A 838 11.39 7.25 27.60
N ARG A 839 11.78 7.03 28.86
CA ARG A 839 11.99 5.67 29.40
C ARG A 839 10.71 4.85 29.45
N GLU A 840 9.60 5.45 29.87
CA GLU A 840 8.32 4.73 29.92
C GLU A 840 7.70 4.56 28.52
N ALA A 841 7.89 5.54 27.63
CA ALA A 841 7.46 5.46 26.24
C ALA A 841 8.19 4.33 25.49
N ASP A 842 9.47 4.08 25.76
CA ASP A 842 10.19 2.92 25.22
C ASP A 842 9.56 1.59 25.64
N LYS A 843 9.16 1.46 26.91
CA LYS A 843 8.45 0.26 27.39
C LYS A 843 7.12 0.11 26.65
N LYS A 844 6.34 1.19 26.53
CA LYS A 844 5.05 1.16 25.83
C LYS A 844 5.20 0.85 24.33
N ARG A 845 6.23 1.37 23.66
CA ARG A 845 6.58 1.00 22.27
C ARG A 845 6.89 -0.50 22.15
N ASN A 846 7.64 -1.06 23.09
CA ASN A 846 7.96 -2.49 23.11
C ASN A 846 6.72 -3.36 23.39
N GLU A 847 5.83 -2.92 24.29
CA GLU A 847 4.54 -3.55 24.53
C GLU A 847 3.67 -3.51 23.27
N THR A 848 3.61 -2.39 22.55
CA THR A 848 2.86 -2.25 21.29
C THR A 848 3.44 -3.15 20.20
N THR A 849 4.76 -3.23 20.06
CA THR A 849 5.45 -4.17 19.16
C THR A 849 5.07 -5.62 19.50
N SER A 850 5.12 -5.98 20.78
CA SER A 850 4.78 -7.33 21.26
C SER A 850 3.30 -7.66 21.04
N PHE A 851 2.41 -6.67 21.21
CA PHE A 851 1.00 -6.80 20.88
C PHE A 851 0.77 -7.05 19.39
N PHE A 852 1.48 -6.36 18.50
CA PHE A 852 1.39 -6.63 17.06
C PHE A 852 1.99 -7.98 16.66
N ASP A 853 3.02 -8.47 17.35
CA ASP A 853 3.54 -9.83 17.17
C ASP A 853 2.51 -10.89 17.59
N PHE A 854 1.88 -10.69 18.75
CA PHE A 854 0.76 -11.53 19.22
C PHE A 854 -0.41 -11.51 18.25
N LEU A 855 -0.79 -10.31 17.76
CA LEU A 855 -1.88 -10.14 16.80
C LEU A 855 -1.55 -10.85 15.50
N ALA A 856 -0.33 -10.69 14.96
CA ALA A 856 0.10 -11.39 13.75
C ALA A 856 0.11 -12.91 13.92
N GLY A 857 0.57 -13.42 15.08
CA GLY A 857 0.49 -14.84 15.42
C GLY A 857 -0.95 -15.36 15.46
N SER A 858 -1.84 -14.59 16.09
CA SER A 858 -3.27 -14.88 16.16
C SER A 858 -3.90 -14.90 14.76
N ILE A 859 -3.59 -13.91 13.92
CA ILE A 859 -4.08 -13.84 12.53
C ILE A 859 -3.60 -15.04 11.71
N ARG A 860 -2.31 -15.39 11.77
CA ARG A 860 -1.76 -16.57 11.07
C ARG A 860 -2.46 -17.86 11.49
N SER A 861 -2.75 -18.00 12.80
CA SER A 861 -3.48 -19.16 13.32
C SER A 861 -4.93 -19.22 12.84
N MET A 862 -5.54 -18.06 12.57
CA MET A 862 -6.91 -17.94 12.03
C MET A 862 -6.95 -18.05 10.51
N SER A 863 -5.91 -17.66 9.78
CA SER A 863 -5.88 -17.59 8.31
C SER A 863 -5.38 -18.86 7.62
N GLU A 864 -4.62 -19.72 8.29
CA GLU A 864 -4.20 -21.00 7.71
C GLU A 864 -5.19 -22.13 8.04
N PRO A 865 -5.86 -22.74 7.04
CA PRO A 865 -6.69 -23.92 7.26
C PRO A 865 -5.93 -25.09 7.89
N ARG A 866 -4.59 -25.10 7.74
CA ARG A 866 -3.68 -26.11 8.31
C ARG A 866 -3.39 -25.93 9.80
N TRP A 867 -3.43 -24.70 10.34
CA TRP A 867 -3.15 -24.46 11.77
C TRP A 867 -4.42 -24.22 12.59
N GLN A 868 -5.57 -23.96 11.98
CA GLN A 868 -6.85 -23.96 12.71
C GLN A 868 -7.10 -25.30 13.44
N SER A 869 -6.66 -26.43 12.86
CA SER A 869 -6.78 -27.75 13.50
C SER A 869 -5.82 -27.96 14.68
N LEU A 870 -4.68 -27.26 14.68
CA LEU A 870 -3.64 -27.34 15.72
C LEU A 870 -3.80 -26.26 16.79
N GLY A 871 -4.38 -25.10 16.45
CA GLY A 871 -4.56 -23.96 17.34
C GLY A 871 -5.49 -24.27 18.51
N GLN A 872 -6.60 -24.98 18.27
CA GLN A 872 -7.50 -25.42 19.34
C GLN A 872 -6.80 -26.42 20.28
N PRO A 873 -6.18 -27.53 19.81
CA PRO A 873 -5.42 -28.41 20.68
C PRO A 873 -4.26 -27.78 21.41
N LEU A 874 -3.53 -26.88 20.75
CA LEU A 874 -2.49 -26.09 21.39
C LEU A 874 -3.09 -25.28 22.54
N LYS A 875 -4.12 -24.46 22.28
CA LYS A 875 -4.77 -23.61 23.30
C LYS A 875 -5.31 -24.42 24.47
N GLN A 876 -5.94 -25.56 24.21
CA GLN A 876 -6.44 -26.46 25.26
C GLN A 876 -5.29 -27.12 26.03
N GLY A 877 -4.20 -27.48 25.35
CA GLY A 877 -2.98 -27.97 25.96
C GLY A 877 -2.36 -26.96 26.91
N LEU A 878 -2.15 -25.72 26.46
CA LEU A 878 -1.60 -24.64 27.30
C LEU A 878 -2.45 -24.42 28.57
N LYS A 879 -3.79 -24.42 28.41
CA LYS A 879 -4.73 -24.32 29.54
C LYS A 879 -4.62 -25.50 30.51
N LYS A 880 -4.56 -26.73 30.00
CA LYS A 880 -4.43 -27.94 30.83
C LYS A 880 -3.09 -27.98 31.57
N ASN A 881 -2.01 -27.57 30.92
CA ASN A 881 -0.69 -27.49 31.51
C ASN A 881 -0.65 -26.53 32.72
N ALA A 882 -1.39 -25.41 32.65
CA ALA A 882 -1.49 -24.45 33.75
C ALA A 882 -2.21 -25.03 35.00
N VAL A 883 -3.06 -26.05 34.83
CA VAL A 883 -3.83 -26.68 35.92
C VAL A 883 -3.16 -27.95 36.46
N LEU A 884 -2.51 -28.73 35.59
CA LEU A 884 -1.84 -29.99 35.92
C LEU A 884 -0.35 -29.90 35.58
N PRO A 885 0.50 -29.43 36.51
CA PRO A 885 1.88 -29.05 36.21
C PRO A 885 2.86 -30.23 36.01
N TYR A 886 2.41 -31.47 35.80
CA TYR A 886 3.29 -32.65 35.70
C TYR A 886 4.43 -32.49 34.68
N PHE A 887 4.13 -32.00 33.46
CA PHE A 887 5.18 -31.80 32.45
C PHE A 887 6.08 -30.59 32.75
N ASN A 888 5.56 -29.58 33.46
CA ASN A 888 6.38 -28.47 33.96
C ASN A 888 7.31 -28.92 35.08
N PHE A 889 6.84 -29.78 35.98
CA PHE A 889 7.64 -30.42 37.00
C PHE A 889 8.83 -31.16 36.37
N ARG A 890 8.59 -32.05 35.39
CA ARG A 890 9.67 -32.74 34.65
C ARG A 890 10.67 -31.78 34.00
N ARG A 891 10.15 -30.71 33.38
CA ARG A 891 10.97 -29.69 32.72
C ARG A 891 11.87 -28.95 33.72
N ASP A 892 11.32 -28.55 34.86
CA ASP A 892 12.04 -27.78 35.87
C ASP A 892 13.10 -28.65 36.57
N VAL A 893 12.82 -29.95 36.80
CA VAL A 893 13.83 -30.93 37.23
C VAL A 893 15.00 -30.96 36.23
N HIS A 894 14.73 -31.15 34.94
CA HIS A 894 15.78 -31.20 33.92
C HIS A 894 16.53 -29.88 33.74
N ARG A 895 15.88 -28.75 33.98
CA ARG A 895 16.54 -27.43 33.94
C ARG A 895 17.53 -27.29 35.09
N LEU A 896 17.17 -27.73 36.29
CA LEU A 896 18.09 -27.78 37.41
C LEU A 896 19.25 -28.75 37.15
N GLU A 897 18.96 -29.95 36.65
CA GLU A 897 19.96 -30.96 36.27
C GLU A 897 21.00 -30.42 35.26
N LYS A 898 20.56 -29.73 34.21
CA LYS A 898 21.47 -29.09 33.24
C LYS A 898 22.31 -27.98 33.87
N GLY A 899 21.69 -27.16 34.71
CA GLY A 899 22.42 -26.11 35.44
C GLY A 899 23.47 -26.72 36.37
N LEU A 900 23.17 -27.86 37.00
CA LEU A 900 24.12 -28.59 37.85
C LEU A 900 25.29 -29.12 37.04
N ALA A 901 25.04 -29.68 35.85
CA ALA A 901 26.11 -30.13 34.95
C ALA A 901 27.07 -28.97 34.57
N LEU A 902 26.54 -27.77 34.33
CA LEU A 902 27.32 -26.58 34.02
C LEU A 902 28.08 -26.06 35.26
N SER A 903 27.42 -26.01 36.41
CA SER A 903 28.00 -25.53 37.67
C SER A 903 29.11 -26.45 38.19
N ALA A 904 28.90 -27.76 38.13
CA ALA A 904 29.89 -28.75 38.53
C ALA A 904 31.19 -28.69 37.70
N SER A 905 31.14 -28.03 36.53
CA SER A 905 32.28 -27.81 35.64
C SER A 905 32.88 -26.41 35.75
N SER A 906 32.39 -25.56 36.66
CA SER A 906 32.81 -24.16 36.81
C SER A 906 33.79 -23.96 37.97
N ASP A 907 34.81 -23.11 37.78
CA ASP A 907 35.74 -22.70 38.84
C ASP A 907 35.10 -21.80 39.91
N THR A 908 33.95 -21.18 39.60
CA THR A 908 33.22 -20.30 40.52
C THR A 908 31.71 -20.60 40.48
N PRO A 909 31.27 -21.73 41.05
CA PRO A 909 29.87 -22.14 41.02
C PRO A 909 28.98 -21.10 41.72
N ARG A 910 27.86 -20.75 41.09
CA ARG A 910 26.85 -19.82 41.62
C ARG A 910 25.52 -20.54 41.72
N ILE A 911 24.78 -20.27 42.78
CA ILE A 911 23.38 -20.70 42.93
C ILE A 911 22.59 -20.21 41.72
N PHE A 912 21.77 -21.09 41.13
CA PHE A 912 21.00 -20.80 39.92
C PHE A 912 19.61 -21.44 39.97
N GLY A 913 18.71 -20.97 39.11
CA GLY A 913 17.41 -21.63 38.88
C GLY A 913 16.44 -21.51 40.05
N GLN A 914 16.53 -20.44 40.84
CA GLN A 914 15.68 -20.21 42.03
C GLN A 914 14.19 -20.32 41.73
N ASP A 915 13.72 -19.75 40.61
CA ASP A 915 12.31 -19.84 40.20
C ASP A 915 11.88 -21.29 39.95
N TYR A 916 12.75 -22.10 39.33
CA TYR A 916 12.46 -23.52 39.06
C TYR A 916 12.48 -24.33 40.34
N LEU A 917 13.41 -24.01 41.25
CA LEU A 917 13.49 -24.63 42.57
C LEU A 917 12.18 -24.41 43.33
N ASN A 918 11.70 -23.17 43.41
CA ASN A 918 10.44 -22.83 44.07
C ASN A 918 9.26 -23.63 43.49
N ASN A 919 9.11 -23.67 42.16
CA ASN A 919 8.06 -24.44 41.50
C ASN A 919 8.12 -25.94 41.84
N LEU A 920 9.32 -26.52 41.91
CA LEU A 920 9.50 -27.94 42.25
C LEU A 920 9.11 -28.21 43.70
N LEU A 921 9.50 -27.32 44.63
CA LEU A 921 9.15 -27.45 46.04
C LEU A 921 7.64 -27.31 46.25
N ASP A 922 6.99 -26.37 45.56
CA ASP A 922 5.54 -26.20 45.59
C ASP A 922 4.82 -27.45 45.06
N PHE A 923 5.31 -28.04 43.97
CA PHE A 923 4.74 -29.27 43.42
C PHE A 923 4.84 -30.44 44.42
N LEU A 924 5.99 -30.60 45.08
CA LEU A 924 6.22 -31.64 46.09
C LEU A 924 5.34 -31.41 47.34
N GLY A 925 5.22 -30.17 47.82
CA GLY A 925 4.37 -29.82 48.95
C GLY A 925 2.88 -30.00 48.65
N GLY A 926 2.46 -29.80 47.40
CA GLY A 926 1.07 -29.91 46.96
C GLY A 926 0.54 -31.35 46.77
N HIS A 927 1.38 -32.39 46.91
CA HIS A 927 1.00 -33.80 46.73
C HIS A 927 0.33 -34.10 45.36
N SER A 928 0.77 -33.41 44.31
CA SER A 928 0.23 -33.60 42.96
C SER A 928 0.55 -34.99 42.41
N PRO A 929 -0.35 -35.63 41.63
CA PRO A 929 -0.10 -36.96 41.04
C PRO A 929 1.16 -36.98 40.16
N CYS A 930 2.07 -37.90 40.43
CA CYS A 930 3.32 -38.09 39.68
C CYS A 930 3.74 -39.56 39.73
N ASP A 931 4.38 -40.07 38.68
CA ASP A 931 4.88 -41.44 38.69
C ASP A 931 6.18 -41.57 39.53
N GLN A 932 6.41 -42.78 40.03
CA GLN A 932 7.54 -43.08 40.92
C GLN A 932 8.91 -42.78 40.28
N VAL A 933 9.05 -42.96 38.96
CA VAL A 933 10.33 -42.77 38.26
C VAL A 933 10.67 -41.28 38.20
N THR A 934 9.69 -40.45 37.82
CA THR A 934 9.83 -38.99 37.79
C THR A 934 10.11 -38.42 39.19
N LEU A 935 9.40 -38.88 40.22
CA LEU A 935 9.63 -38.46 41.61
C LEU A 935 11.03 -38.82 42.09
N THR A 936 11.48 -40.05 41.82
CA THR A 936 12.83 -40.52 42.20
C THR A 936 13.91 -39.67 41.51
N TRP A 937 13.73 -39.33 40.23
CA TRP A 937 14.65 -38.46 39.50
C TRP A 937 14.68 -37.04 40.07
N ALA A 938 13.51 -36.45 40.36
CA ALA A 938 13.42 -35.12 40.96
C ALA A 938 14.14 -35.04 42.32
N VAL A 939 13.90 -36.03 43.20
CA VAL A 939 14.57 -36.12 44.51
C VAL A 939 16.08 -36.29 44.35
N THR A 940 16.52 -37.09 43.38
CA THR A 940 17.96 -37.28 43.11
C THR A 940 18.62 -35.96 42.69
N VAL A 941 18.00 -35.21 41.75
CA VAL A 941 18.51 -33.91 41.29
C VAL A 941 18.50 -32.87 42.42
N LEU A 942 17.45 -32.82 43.24
CA LEU A 942 17.36 -31.87 44.36
C LEU A 942 18.34 -32.21 45.48
N ASP A 943 18.49 -33.48 45.86
CA ASP A 943 19.49 -33.93 46.84
C ASP A 943 20.90 -33.53 46.38
N GLU A 944 21.23 -33.69 45.10
CA GLU A 944 22.50 -33.24 44.52
C GLU A 944 22.64 -31.72 44.46
N TYR A 945 21.56 -31.01 44.11
CA TYR A 945 21.56 -29.55 44.08
C TYR A 945 21.92 -28.96 45.43
N PHE A 946 21.26 -29.44 46.48
CA PHE A 946 21.49 -28.96 47.84
C PHE A 946 22.79 -29.50 48.47
N ALA A 947 23.30 -30.63 48.00
CA ALA A 947 24.66 -31.06 48.35
C ALA A 947 25.73 -30.14 47.73
N HIS A 948 25.50 -29.65 46.51
CA HIS A 948 26.41 -28.73 45.82
C HIS A 948 26.28 -27.28 46.32
N PHE A 949 25.08 -26.88 46.77
CA PHE A 949 24.79 -25.55 47.29
C PHE A 949 24.17 -25.61 48.71
N PRO A 950 24.96 -25.96 49.74
CA PRO A 950 24.43 -26.10 51.10
C PRO A 950 23.95 -24.78 51.72
N GLU A 951 24.41 -23.64 51.20
CA GLU A 951 24.04 -22.29 51.64
C GLU A 951 22.75 -21.76 50.97
N SER A 952 22.05 -22.56 50.17
CA SER A 952 20.80 -22.13 49.53
C SER A 952 19.71 -21.87 50.57
N GLU A 953 19.07 -20.71 50.49
CA GLU A 953 17.97 -20.31 51.40
C GLU A 953 16.77 -21.26 51.34
N SER A 954 16.58 -21.98 50.22
CA SER A 954 15.47 -22.93 50.02
C SER A 954 15.72 -24.33 50.58
N LEU A 955 16.88 -24.59 51.19
CA LEU A 955 17.21 -25.90 51.75
C LEU A 955 16.25 -26.31 52.89
N SER A 956 15.82 -25.36 53.73
CA SER A 956 14.84 -25.63 54.79
C SER A 956 13.50 -26.07 54.21
N ASP A 957 13.04 -25.39 53.16
CA ASP A 957 11.77 -25.67 52.53
C ASP A 957 11.78 -27.04 51.86
N TYR A 958 12.88 -27.39 51.18
CA TYR A 958 13.07 -28.73 50.63
C TYR A 958 13.00 -29.82 51.69
N ARG A 959 13.68 -29.66 52.84
CA ARG A 959 13.63 -30.64 53.93
C ARG A 959 12.22 -30.89 54.45
N ASN A 960 11.34 -29.88 54.40
CA ASN A 960 9.96 -29.98 54.85
C ASN A 960 9.05 -30.71 53.84
N VAL A 961 9.31 -30.55 52.54
CA VAL A 961 8.47 -31.12 51.47
C VAL A 961 9.06 -32.36 50.80
N ARG A 962 10.29 -32.76 51.16
CA ARG A 962 10.98 -33.92 50.57
C ARG A 962 10.20 -35.21 50.87
N PRO A 963 9.75 -35.95 49.84
CA PRO A 963 9.02 -37.21 50.04
C PRO A 963 9.95 -38.32 50.59
N ASP A 964 9.37 -39.28 51.31
CA ASP A 964 10.07 -40.47 51.83
C ASP A 964 10.30 -41.51 50.72
N ILE A 965 11.13 -41.12 49.75
CA ILE A 965 11.54 -41.93 48.60
C ILE A 965 13.07 -41.94 48.56
N PRO A 966 13.70 -43.10 48.34
CA PRO A 966 15.15 -43.17 48.20
C PRO A 966 15.62 -42.41 46.95
N SER A 967 16.66 -41.59 47.09
CA SER A 967 17.39 -41.06 45.94
C SER A 967 18.12 -42.20 45.22
N ASN A 968 18.35 -42.03 43.92
CA ASN A 968 19.11 -43.00 43.17
C ASN A 968 20.58 -42.95 43.62
N LYS A 969 21.21 -44.11 43.86
CA LYS A 969 22.60 -44.15 44.38
C LYS A 969 23.64 -43.66 43.36
N THR A 970 23.28 -43.67 42.09
CA THR A 970 24.09 -43.12 41.00
C THR A 970 23.70 -41.67 40.78
N SER A 971 24.73 -40.81 40.68
CA SER A 971 24.62 -39.38 40.35
C SER A 971 23.67 -39.13 39.17
N SER A 972 22.86 -38.07 39.22
CA SER A 972 22.05 -37.57 38.10
C SER A 972 22.94 -37.06 36.96
N LEU A 973 24.17 -36.66 37.28
CA LEU A 973 25.18 -36.25 36.33
C LEU A 973 26.08 -37.42 35.93
N PHE A 974 26.39 -37.52 34.63
CA PHE A 974 27.37 -38.46 34.08
C PHE A 974 28.57 -37.71 33.53
N ALA A 975 29.79 -38.10 33.91
CA ALA A 975 30.98 -37.48 33.35
C ALA A 975 31.18 -37.93 31.90
N ASN A 976 31.57 -37.02 31.00
CA ASN A 976 31.80 -37.38 29.59
C ASN A 976 32.85 -38.50 29.40
N ARG A 977 33.78 -38.67 30.35
CA ARG A 977 34.76 -39.77 30.36
C ARG A 977 34.15 -41.15 30.66
N GLU A 978 32.98 -41.18 31.30
CA GLU A 978 32.20 -42.38 31.61
C GLU A 978 31.25 -42.75 30.47
N ARG A 979 31.17 -41.91 29.42
CA ARG A 979 30.35 -42.19 28.24
C ARG A 979 30.93 -43.38 27.48
N GLU A 980 30.16 -44.47 27.43
CA GLU A 980 30.51 -45.62 26.62
C GLU A 980 30.55 -45.25 25.13
N GLN A 981 31.65 -45.60 24.46
CA GLN A 981 31.73 -45.50 23.01
C GLN A 981 30.90 -46.60 22.36
N SER A 982 30.15 -46.26 21.31
CA SER A 982 29.36 -47.24 20.56
C SER A 982 30.26 -48.35 20.02
N ARG A 983 29.95 -49.59 20.38
CA ARG A 983 30.60 -50.78 19.80
C ARG A 983 30.01 -51.17 18.44
N ILE A 984 28.94 -50.49 18.00
CA ILE A 984 28.28 -50.74 16.72
C ILE A 984 29.01 -49.96 15.63
N PRO A 985 29.64 -50.63 14.64
CA PRO A 985 30.27 -49.94 13.52
C PRO A 985 29.24 -49.15 12.70
N LEU A 986 29.65 -48.00 12.16
CA LEU A 986 28.80 -47.16 11.31
C LEU A 986 28.22 -47.96 10.12
N SER A 987 29.00 -48.87 9.54
CA SER A 987 28.55 -49.74 8.44
C SER A 987 27.36 -50.62 8.82
N VAL A 988 27.35 -51.18 10.04
CA VAL A 988 26.26 -52.02 10.57
C VAL A 988 25.01 -51.17 10.82
N PHE A 989 25.17 -49.97 11.37
CA PHE A 989 24.06 -49.04 11.54
C PHE A 989 23.48 -48.59 10.19
N CYS A 990 24.33 -48.26 9.22
CA CYS A 990 23.92 -47.96 7.85
C CYS A 990 23.22 -49.16 7.19
N GLN A 991 23.64 -50.40 7.49
CA GLN A 991 22.95 -51.60 7.02
C GLN A 991 21.53 -51.69 7.60
N LEU A 992 21.36 -51.53 8.91
CA LEU A 992 20.05 -51.55 9.57
C LEU A 992 19.10 -50.50 8.97
N THR A 993 19.58 -49.27 8.79
CA THR A 993 18.78 -48.16 8.21
C THR A 993 18.41 -48.41 6.73
N ARG A 994 19.22 -49.17 5.99
CA ARG A 994 18.93 -49.61 4.62
C ARG A 994 17.94 -50.78 4.57
N GLN A 995 18.05 -51.72 5.51
CA GLN A 995 17.17 -52.88 5.65
C GLN A 995 15.75 -52.47 5.97
N ARG A 996 15.58 -51.49 6.88
CA ARG A 996 14.26 -50.92 7.16
C ARG A 996 13.64 -50.43 5.85
N LYS A 997 12.51 -51.02 5.46
CA LYS A 997 11.68 -50.67 4.29
C LYS A 997 10.23 -50.47 4.69
N SER A 998 9.50 -49.71 3.88
CA SER A 998 8.08 -49.44 4.11
C SER A 998 7.24 -50.53 3.44
N VAL A 999 6.93 -51.56 4.22
CA VAL A 999 6.26 -52.79 3.75
C VAL A 999 4.76 -52.59 3.67
N ARG A 1000 4.10 -53.15 2.65
CA ARG A 1000 2.65 -53.02 2.44
C ARG A 1000 1.91 -54.37 2.45
N HIS A 1001 2.64 -55.47 2.30
CA HIS A 1001 2.10 -56.82 2.37
C HIS A 1001 2.64 -57.47 3.64
N PHE A 1002 1.73 -57.85 4.53
CA PHE A 1002 2.06 -58.44 5.82
C PHE A 1002 1.42 -59.81 5.95
N LEU A 1003 2.09 -60.73 6.62
CA LEU A 1003 1.47 -61.96 7.07
C LEU A 1003 0.31 -61.64 8.04
N PRO A 1004 -0.77 -62.45 8.06
CA PRO A 1004 -1.97 -62.15 8.87
C PRO A 1004 -1.75 -62.28 10.39
N GLU A 1005 -0.62 -62.85 10.82
CA GLU A 1005 -0.27 -63.05 12.23
C GLU A 1005 -0.09 -61.70 12.96
N LYS A 1006 -0.72 -61.57 14.12
CA LYS A 1006 -0.59 -60.39 14.97
C LYS A 1006 0.77 -60.40 15.69
N PRO A 1007 1.50 -59.27 15.73
CA PRO A 1007 2.72 -59.16 16.53
C PRO A 1007 2.44 -59.42 18.02
N ASP A 1008 3.38 -60.07 18.71
CA ASP A 1008 3.34 -60.24 20.16
C ASP A 1008 3.46 -58.88 20.88
N PRO A 1009 2.47 -58.48 21.70
CA PRO A 1009 2.52 -57.24 22.46
C PRO A 1009 3.76 -57.08 23.36
N GLU A 1010 4.34 -58.18 23.86
CA GLU A 1010 5.56 -58.10 24.68
C GLU A 1010 6.80 -57.74 23.85
N ILE A 1011 6.90 -58.27 22.63
CA ILE A 1011 7.93 -57.86 21.67
C ILE A 1011 7.75 -56.38 21.30
N ILE A 1012 6.50 -55.93 21.12
CA ILE A 1012 6.21 -54.51 20.85
C ILE A 1012 6.68 -53.62 22.00
N LYS A 1013 6.44 -54.00 23.26
CA LYS A 1013 6.94 -53.25 24.43
C LYS A 1013 8.47 -53.22 24.49
N GLN A 1014 9.13 -54.34 24.19
CA GLN A 1014 10.60 -54.41 24.13
C GLN A 1014 11.15 -53.46 23.07
N CYS A 1015 10.57 -53.44 21.87
CA CYS A 1015 10.95 -52.48 20.82
C CYS A 1015 10.66 -51.04 21.24
N PHE A 1016 9.57 -50.80 21.96
CA PHE A 1016 9.20 -49.46 22.41
C PHE A 1016 10.17 -48.88 23.45
N ALA A 1017 10.92 -49.73 24.17
CA ALA A 1017 11.99 -49.26 25.04
C ALA A 1017 13.05 -48.43 24.29
N ALA A 1018 13.30 -48.73 23.00
CA ALA A 1018 14.18 -47.92 22.15
C ALA A 1018 13.55 -46.55 21.79
N ALA A 1019 12.23 -46.48 21.64
CA ALA A 1019 11.50 -45.23 21.41
C ALA A 1019 11.67 -44.26 22.58
N MET A 1020 11.65 -44.78 23.81
CA MET A 1020 11.81 -44.01 25.04
C MET A 1020 13.21 -43.41 25.24
N GLN A 1021 14.20 -43.87 24.47
CA GLN A 1021 15.56 -43.30 24.46
C GLN A 1021 15.70 -42.09 23.52
N ALA A 1022 14.66 -41.75 22.75
CA ALA A 1022 14.70 -40.60 21.87
C ALA A 1022 14.79 -39.29 22.68
N PRO A 1023 15.59 -38.31 22.24
CA PRO A 1023 15.65 -37.02 22.91
C PRO A 1023 14.32 -36.30 22.74
N THR A 1024 13.88 -35.61 23.81
CA THR A 1024 12.67 -34.78 23.79
C THR A 1024 12.95 -33.42 24.42
N ALA A 1025 12.19 -32.39 24.04
CA ALA A 1025 12.43 -31.04 24.52
C ALA A 1025 12.32 -30.97 26.06
N CYS A 1026 13.46 -30.72 26.72
CA CYS A 1026 13.60 -30.77 28.18
C CYS A 1026 13.09 -32.06 28.84
N ASN A 1027 13.27 -33.20 28.19
CA ASN A 1027 12.88 -34.53 28.69
C ASN A 1027 11.40 -34.67 29.09
N ARG A 1028 10.52 -33.89 28.45
CA ARG A 1028 9.09 -33.85 28.75
C ARG A 1028 8.34 -35.10 28.29
N GLN A 1029 8.77 -35.73 27.20
CA GLN A 1029 8.15 -36.94 26.63
C GLN A 1029 6.63 -36.79 26.41
N SER A 1030 6.24 -35.65 25.83
CA SER A 1030 4.84 -35.27 25.64
C SER A 1030 4.23 -35.89 24.36
N PHE A 1031 4.13 -37.21 24.36
CA PHE A 1031 3.51 -37.99 23.27
C PHE A 1031 2.91 -39.29 23.79
N ARG A 1032 2.06 -39.93 22.99
CA ARG A 1032 1.48 -41.26 23.24
C ARG A 1032 1.45 -42.09 21.96
N PHE A 1033 1.58 -43.39 22.10
CA PHE A 1033 1.39 -44.35 21.01
C PHE A 1033 0.23 -45.26 21.37
N LEU A 1034 -0.83 -45.24 20.55
CA LEU A 1034 -2.03 -46.04 20.79
C LEU A 1034 -1.99 -47.27 19.87
N TYR A 1035 -1.98 -48.47 20.45
CA TYR A 1035 -1.86 -49.73 19.72
C TYR A 1035 -3.22 -50.39 19.49
N TYR A 1036 -3.52 -50.72 18.23
CA TYR A 1036 -4.78 -51.32 17.79
C TYR A 1036 -4.55 -52.58 16.97
N THR A 1037 -5.45 -53.55 17.09
CA THR A 1037 -5.49 -54.76 16.23
C THR A 1037 -6.92 -55.04 15.78
N GLY A 1038 -7.09 -55.92 14.78
CA GLY A 1038 -8.40 -56.37 14.33
C GLY A 1038 -9.27 -55.24 13.73
N LYS A 1039 -10.56 -55.21 14.08
CA LYS A 1039 -11.53 -54.28 13.47
C LYS A 1039 -11.17 -52.80 13.70
N SER A 1040 -10.68 -52.44 14.89
CA SER A 1040 -10.32 -51.05 15.19
C SER A 1040 -9.14 -50.56 14.34
N ALA A 1041 -8.13 -51.42 14.13
CA ALA A 1041 -7.01 -51.11 13.25
C ALA A 1041 -7.49 -50.85 11.81
N LEU A 1042 -8.41 -51.67 11.30
CA LEU A 1042 -8.98 -51.48 9.96
C LEU A 1042 -9.79 -50.18 9.85
N SER A 1043 -10.64 -49.87 10.84
CA SER A 1043 -11.42 -48.64 10.85
C SER A 1043 -10.54 -47.40 10.83
N ILE A 1044 -9.49 -47.37 11.65
CA ILE A 1044 -8.57 -46.22 11.74
C ILE A 1044 -7.72 -46.09 10.47
N ALA A 1045 -7.21 -47.20 9.93
CA ALA A 1045 -6.40 -47.20 8.71
C ALA A 1045 -7.14 -46.68 7.47
N ASN A 1046 -8.47 -46.76 7.44
CA ASN A 1046 -9.28 -46.30 6.31
C ASN A 1046 -9.52 -44.77 6.28
N ILE A 1047 -9.11 -44.05 7.33
CA ILE A 1047 -9.28 -42.60 7.43
C ILE A 1047 -8.32 -41.85 6.47
N PRO A 1048 -6.97 -41.90 6.66
CA PRO A 1048 -6.07 -41.12 5.84
C PRO A 1048 -5.92 -41.68 4.42
N PHE A 1049 -5.51 -40.79 3.50
CA PHE A 1049 -5.13 -41.20 2.16
C PHE A 1049 -3.88 -42.11 2.20
N GLY A 1050 -3.82 -43.10 1.29
CA GLY A 1050 -2.63 -43.95 1.13
C GLY A 1050 -2.57 -45.20 2.01
N ALA A 1051 -3.50 -45.38 2.95
CA ALA A 1051 -3.64 -46.61 3.75
C ALA A 1051 -4.86 -47.47 3.37
N LYS A 1052 -5.78 -46.92 2.55
CA LYS A 1052 -6.96 -47.63 2.06
C LYS A 1052 -6.59 -48.90 1.29
N GLY A 1053 -7.21 -50.01 1.66
CA GLY A 1053 -7.01 -51.31 1.03
C GLY A 1053 -5.80 -52.11 1.51
N ILE A 1054 -5.01 -51.57 2.44
CA ILE A 1054 -3.90 -52.31 3.06
C ILE A 1054 -4.41 -52.98 4.35
N HIS A 1055 -4.14 -54.28 4.49
CA HIS A 1055 -4.49 -55.02 5.70
C HIS A 1055 -3.31 -55.00 6.69
N PHE A 1056 -3.52 -54.39 7.86
CA PHE A 1056 -2.52 -54.32 8.91
C PHE A 1056 -2.82 -55.30 10.04
N PRO A 1057 -1.91 -56.23 10.38
CA PRO A 1057 -2.08 -57.11 11.55
C PRO A 1057 -2.17 -56.30 12.85
N ALA A 1058 -1.39 -55.22 12.94
CA ALA A 1058 -1.47 -54.21 13.98
C ALA A 1058 -1.26 -52.80 13.41
N LEU A 1059 -1.87 -51.82 14.06
CA LEU A 1059 -1.76 -50.40 13.72
C LEU A 1059 -1.46 -49.60 14.99
N MET A 1060 -0.51 -48.68 14.89
CA MET A 1060 -0.19 -47.75 15.96
C MET A 1060 -0.51 -46.32 15.54
N VAL A 1061 -1.23 -45.58 16.38
CA VAL A 1061 -1.54 -44.16 16.18
C VAL A 1061 -0.56 -43.35 17.02
N LEU A 1062 0.26 -42.52 16.36
CA LEU A 1062 1.19 -41.65 17.03
C LEU A 1062 0.51 -40.32 17.37
N VAL A 1063 0.49 -39.97 18.66
CA VAL A 1063 -0.21 -38.79 19.18
C VAL A 1063 0.79 -37.85 19.84
N ALA A 1064 0.80 -36.60 19.40
CA ALA A 1064 1.48 -35.49 20.04
C ALA A 1064 0.56 -34.84 21.09
N ARG A 1065 1.14 -34.46 22.23
CA ARG A 1065 0.40 -33.86 23.36
C ARG A 1065 0.84 -32.42 23.59
N TYR A 1066 -0.09 -31.47 23.46
CA TYR A 1066 0.20 -30.05 23.69
C TYR A 1066 0.10 -29.64 25.16
N ASP A 1067 -0.51 -30.45 26.02
CA ASP A 1067 -0.56 -30.23 27.47
C ASP A 1067 0.79 -30.41 28.17
N GLY A 1068 1.82 -30.83 27.44
CA GLY A 1068 3.22 -30.77 27.91
C GLY A 1068 3.92 -29.43 27.72
N TYR A 1069 3.27 -28.45 27.09
CA TYR A 1069 3.86 -27.17 26.71
C TYR A 1069 3.02 -25.99 27.21
N PHE A 1070 3.65 -24.82 27.32
CA PHE A 1070 3.11 -23.59 27.93
C PHE A 1070 3.27 -22.39 26.97
N ASP A 1071 4.25 -22.48 26.05
CA ASP A 1071 4.55 -21.59 24.93
C ASP A 1071 3.78 -21.90 23.63
N SER A 1072 2.97 -21.01 23.07
CA SER A 1072 2.47 -21.17 21.68
C SER A 1072 3.60 -21.27 20.64
N ARG A 1073 4.77 -20.69 20.92
CA ARG A 1073 6.00 -20.82 20.12
C ARG A 1073 6.45 -22.27 19.93
N ASP A 1074 6.11 -23.15 20.87
CA ASP A 1074 6.55 -24.55 20.90
C ASP A 1074 5.63 -25.47 20.07
N ILE A 1075 4.80 -24.90 19.17
CA ILE A 1075 3.82 -25.63 18.35
C ILE A 1075 4.41 -26.83 17.60
N LYS A 1076 5.71 -26.81 17.25
CA LYS A 1076 6.38 -27.91 16.54
C LYS A 1076 6.97 -28.98 17.47
N CYS A 1077 7.27 -28.64 18.72
CA CYS A 1077 8.07 -29.47 19.64
C CYS A 1077 7.41 -30.84 19.92
N PRO A 1078 6.11 -30.94 20.28
CA PRO A 1078 5.45 -32.23 20.48
C PRO A 1078 5.53 -33.17 19.26
N ILE A 1079 5.39 -32.60 18.06
CA ILE A 1079 5.40 -33.35 16.80
C ILE A 1079 6.81 -33.89 16.52
N ILE A 1080 7.83 -33.06 16.76
CA ILE A 1080 9.25 -33.46 16.62
C ILE A 1080 9.58 -34.57 17.62
N ASP A 1081 9.26 -34.37 18.90
CA ASP A 1081 9.51 -35.36 19.98
C ASP A 1081 8.91 -36.73 19.62
N ALA A 1082 7.63 -36.74 19.22
CA ALA A 1082 6.93 -37.96 18.82
C ALA A 1082 7.58 -38.63 17.60
N SER A 1083 7.99 -37.84 16.60
CA SER A 1083 8.60 -38.34 15.37
C SER A 1083 9.98 -38.97 15.60
N LEU A 1084 10.79 -38.37 16.49
CA LEU A 1084 12.09 -38.93 16.91
C LEU A 1084 11.92 -40.27 17.61
N ALA A 1085 10.97 -40.37 18.55
CA ALA A 1085 10.62 -41.62 19.21
C ALA A 1085 10.15 -42.70 18.21
N CYS A 1086 9.33 -42.32 17.22
CA CYS A 1086 8.83 -43.22 16.20
C CYS A 1086 9.96 -43.79 15.32
N MET A 1087 10.97 -42.99 14.96
CA MET A 1087 12.10 -43.47 14.17
C MET A 1087 12.90 -44.55 14.90
N ASN A 1088 13.21 -44.34 16.20
CA ASN A 1088 13.88 -45.34 17.02
C ASN A 1088 13.05 -46.63 17.11
N PHE A 1089 11.74 -46.50 17.30
CA PHE A 1089 10.83 -47.63 17.34
C PHE A 1089 10.84 -48.45 16.04
N MET A 1090 10.79 -47.79 14.87
CA MET A 1090 10.84 -48.47 13.57
C MET A 1090 12.16 -49.22 13.33
N LEU A 1091 13.29 -48.69 13.81
CA LEU A 1091 14.58 -49.40 13.73
C LEU A 1091 14.63 -50.62 14.65
N ALA A 1092 14.02 -50.53 15.84
CA ALA A 1092 13.93 -51.64 16.78
C ALA A 1092 13.05 -52.79 16.24
N LEU A 1093 11.93 -52.47 15.57
CA LEU A 1093 11.08 -53.47 14.92
C LEU A 1093 11.86 -54.32 13.91
N GLU A 1094 12.72 -53.69 13.11
CA GLU A 1094 13.54 -54.38 12.11
C GLU A 1094 14.50 -55.40 12.74
N CYS A 1095 14.95 -55.16 13.97
CA CYS A 1095 15.85 -56.06 14.70
C CYS A 1095 15.16 -57.34 15.22
N VAL A 1096 13.83 -57.39 15.21
CA VAL A 1096 13.01 -58.52 15.67
C VAL A 1096 12.15 -59.11 14.55
N GLU A 1097 12.58 -58.93 13.30
CA GLU A 1097 11.90 -59.43 12.09
C GLU A 1097 10.47 -58.90 11.91
N LEU A 1098 10.16 -57.74 12.50
CA LEU A 1098 8.94 -57.00 12.24
C LEU A 1098 9.24 -55.83 11.30
N SER A 1099 8.31 -55.56 10.38
CA SER A 1099 8.40 -54.41 9.49
C SER A 1099 7.30 -53.41 9.81
N SER A 1100 7.49 -52.19 9.29
CA SER A 1100 6.57 -51.08 9.53
C SER A 1100 6.21 -50.31 8.26
N LEU A 1101 5.03 -49.68 8.28
CA LEU A 1101 4.57 -48.75 7.27
C LEU A 1101 4.18 -47.41 7.91
N PRO A 1102 5.07 -46.40 7.89
CA PRO A 1102 4.69 -45.06 8.31
C PRO A 1102 3.74 -44.44 7.27
N ILE A 1103 2.61 -43.93 7.74
CA ILE A 1103 1.53 -43.36 6.95
C ILE A 1103 1.33 -41.93 7.43
N ASN A 1104 1.51 -40.97 6.52
CA ASN A 1104 1.22 -39.58 6.80
C ASN A 1104 -0.25 -39.39 7.16
N PHE A 1105 -0.53 -38.79 8.32
CA PHE A 1105 -1.88 -38.40 8.69
C PHE A 1105 -2.08 -36.93 8.31
N PRO A 1106 -2.88 -36.61 7.28
CA PRO A 1106 -3.00 -35.24 6.82
C PRO A 1106 -3.88 -34.43 7.78
N GLU A 1107 -3.47 -33.18 8.05
CA GLU A 1107 -4.24 -32.22 8.84
C GLU A 1107 -5.49 -31.75 8.08
N LEU A 1108 -6.57 -32.53 8.16
CA LEU A 1108 -7.86 -32.27 7.54
C LEU A 1108 -8.97 -32.31 8.60
N PRO A 1109 -9.87 -31.30 8.67
CA PRO A 1109 -10.91 -31.24 9.70
C PRO A 1109 -11.80 -32.49 9.78
N SER A 1110 -12.18 -33.07 8.64
CA SER A 1110 -13.00 -34.29 8.60
C SER A 1110 -12.28 -35.49 9.20
N PHE A 1111 -11.00 -35.69 8.87
CA PHE A 1111 -10.20 -36.81 9.36
C PHE A 1111 -9.87 -36.64 10.84
N ASN A 1112 -9.54 -35.42 11.25
CA ASN A 1112 -9.30 -35.08 12.65
C ASN A 1112 -10.54 -35.34 13.51
N LYS A 1113 -11.74 -34.96 13.03
CA LYS A 1113 -13.00 -35.24 13.74
C LYS A 1113 -13.25 -36.75 13.88
N GLU A 1114 -13.06 -37.50 12.80
CA GLU A 1114 -13.30 -38.95 12.76
C GLU A 1114 -12.31 -39.71 13.67
N ILE A 1115 -11.02 -39.43 13.57
CA ILE A 1115 -10.00 -40.13 14.37
C ILE A 1115 -10.09 -39.80 15.85
N ARG A 1116 -10.45 -38.55 16.22
CA ARG A 1116 -10.67 -38.16 17.62
C ARG A 1116 -11.75 -39.00 18.28
N SER A 1117 -12.88 -39.21 17.58
CA SER A 1117 -13.97 -40.04 18.08
C SER A 1117 -13.57 -41.51 18.21
N LEU A 1118 -12.83 -42.05 17.25
CA LEU A 1118 -12.45 -43.48 17.24
C LEU A 1118 -11.35 -43.81 18.25
N CYS A 1119 -10.42 -42.89 18.47
CA CYS A 1119 -9.27 -43.09 19.37
C CYS A 1119 -9.48 -42.48 20.77
N ALA A 1120 -10.63 -41.86 21.02
CA ALA A 1120 -10.93 -41.13 22.26
C ALA A 1120 -9.82 -40.14 22.65
N LEU A 1121 -9.42 -39.31 21.68
CA LEU A 1121 -8.33 -38.34 21.89
C LEU A 1121 -8.81 -37.16 22.73
N ASP A 1122 -7.91 -36.68 23.60
CA ASP A 1122 -8.11 -35.46 24.36
C ASP A 1122 -8.11 -34.21 23.46
N ASP A 1123 -8.74 -33.13 23.92
CA ASP A 1123 -8.75 -31.86 23.18
C ASP A 1123 -7.34 -31.31 22.91
N SER A 1124 -6.37 -31.60 23.80
CA SER A 1124 -4.97 -31.20 23.68
C SER A 1124 -4.10 -32.14 22.81
N GLU A 1125 -4.68 -33.22 22.29
CA GLU A 1125 -3.97 -34.25 21.53
C GLU A 1125 -4.15 -34.09 20.03
N VAL A 1126 -3.11 -34.43 19.26
CA VAL A 1126 -3.13 -34.44 17.79
C VAL A 1126 -2.43 -35.67 17.24
N VAL A 1127 -2.96 -36.25 16.17
CA VAL A 1127 -2.35 -37.40 15.49
C VAL A 1127 -1.23 -36.91 14.55
N VAL A 1128 -0.02 -37.41 14.77
CA VAL A 1128 1.16 -37.09 13.94
C VAL A 1128 1.22 -37.97 12.70
N MET A 1129 1.06 -39.29 12.89
CA MET A 1129 1.10 -40.28 11.82
C MET A 1129 0.45 -41.59 12.29
N LEU A 1130 0.13 -42.46 11.33
CA LEU A 1130 -0.18 -43.86 11.61
C LEU A 1130 1.01 -44.74 11.27
N LEU A 1131 1.15 -45.87 11.96
CA LEU A 1131 2.20 -46.84 11.74
C LEU A 1131 1.60 -48.24 11.64
N GLY A 1132 1.57 -48.80 10.44
CA GLY A 1132 1.23 -50.22 10.24
C GLY A 1132 2.39 -51.11 10.70
N ILE A 1133 2.11 -52.21 11.38
CA ILE A 1133 3.12 -53.12 11.96
C ILE A 1133 2.74 -54.58 11.69
N GLY A 1134 3.71 -55.39 11.27
CA GLY A 1134 3.53 -56.83 11.06
C GLY A 1134 4.79 -57.50 10.52
N ARG A 1135 4.76 -58.83 10.38
CA ARG A 1135 5.79 -59.56 9.66
C ARG A 1135 5.64 -59.34 8.15
N PRO A 1136 6.70 -59.01 7.41
CA PRO A 1136 6.62 -58.85 5.97
C PRO A 1136 6.25 -60.17 5.30
N ASP A 1137 5.35 -60.11 4.31
CA ASP A 1137 5.06 -61.25 3.44
C ASP A 1137 6.28 -61.51 2.53
N PRO A 1138 6.91 -62.69 2.56
CA PRO A 1138 8.09 -62.99 1.74
C PRO A 1138 7.81 -62.92 0.23
N ASP A 1139 6.56 -63.13 -0.19
CA ASP A 1139 6.13 -63.04 -1.60
C ASP A 1139 5.63 -61.62 -1.96
N GLY A 1140 5.64 -60.70 -0.99
CA GLY A 1140 5.14 -59.34 -1.14
C GLY A 1140 6.14 -58.38 -1.79
N PHE A 1141 5.65 -57.52 -2.69
CA PHE A 1141 6.48 -56.48 -3.31
C PHE A 1141 6.53 -55.20 -2.47
N SER A 1142 7.71 -54.57 -2.42
CA SER A 1142 7.95 -53.25 -1.82
C SER A 1142 8.61 -52.29 -2.82
N PRO A 1143 8.23 -51.00 -2.86
CA PRO A 1143 8.84 -50.03 -3.78
C PRO A 1143 10.33 -49.82 -3.50
N SER A 1144 11.16 -49.77 -4.55
CA SER A 1144 12.62 -49.59 -4.45
C SER A 1144 13.01 -48.29 -3.73
N SER A 1145 12.24 -47.22 -3.94
CA SER A 1145 12.36 -45.93 -3.25
C SER A 1145 13.78 -45.35 -3.28
N THR A 1146 14.37 -45.24 -4.47
CA THR A 1146 15.74 -44.69 -4.68
C THR A 1146 15.93 -43.37 -3.93
N ARG A 1147 17.05 -43.26 -3.21
CA ARG A 1147 17.39 -42.06 -2.41
C ARG A 1147 18.13 -41.04 -3.27
N ARG A 1148 17.93 -39.75 -2.97
CA ARG A 1148 18.70 -38.66 -3.57
C ARG A 1148 20.18 -38.74 -3.12
N PRO A 1149 21.12 -38.19 -3.90
CA PRO A 1149 22.50 -38.01 -3.46
C PRO A 1149 22.60 -37.27 -2.13
N VAL A 1150 23.67 -37.49 -1.36
CA VAL A 1150 23.85 -36.84 -0.04
C VAL A 1150 24.15 -35.35 -0.23
N GLU A 1151 24.89 -35.03 -1.28
CA GLU A 1151 25.38 -33.71 -1.67
C GLU A 1151 24.23 -32.75 -2.03
N ASP A 1152 23.09 -33.31 -2.43
CA ASP A 1152 21.86 -32.60 -2.76
C ASP A 1152 21.08 -32.09 -1.52
N ILE A 1153 21.40 -32.64 -0.34
CA ILE A 1153 20.64 -32.46 0.90
C ILE A 1153 21.53 -31.84 1.97
N LEU A 1154 22.77 -32.30 2.12
CA LEU A 1154 23.74 -31.79 3.07
C LEU A 1154 24.65 -30.76 2.37
N VAL A 1155 24.43 -29.50 2.69
CA VAL A 1155 25.28 -28.38 2.24
C VAL A 1155 26.07 -27.87 3.44
N PHE A 1156 27.40 -27.84 3.32
CA PHE A 1156 28.25 -27.19 4.31
C PHE A 1156 28.21 -25.68 4.07
N VAL A 1157 27.70 -24.93 5.04
CA VAL A 1157 27.66 -23.47 5.05
C VAL A 1157 28.60 -23.04 6.18
N GLU A 1158 29.72 -22.41 5.83
CA GLU A 1158 30.67 -21.84 6.79
C GLU A 1158 30.23 -20.46 7.28
#